data_AF-A0A3M5J4D0-F1
#
_entry.id   AF-A0A3M5J4D0-F1
#
_cell.length_a   1.000
_cell.length_b   1.000
_cell.length_c   1.000
_cell.angle_alpha   90.00
_cell.angle_beta   90.00
_cell.angle_gamma   90.00
#
_symmetry.space_group_name_H-M   'P 1'
#
loop_
_entity.id
_entity.type
_entity.pdbx_description
1 polymer ?
#
loop_
_entity_poly.entity_id
_entity_poly.type
_entity_poly.pdbx_seq_one_letter_code
_entity_poly.pdbx_strand_id
1 'polypeptide(L)'
;MNISEHAFESAKIFRWLRELEENPLQYYQVELSDNSCGTYAPLMLSDSYVAERELDASIEMFELAEQKLILNMLIDGVIHQGETAAGCNWRLKLLGWYKSLSQEEKLALPVFGNKLSLTKAVVPVAGLESIKHGYSRYESVRLAYDDINADLQSLGVVSTDYMTVKERMDSKEEFVPQESILVDFKRLQMLDFATLDDLEKPSEDRPFNDLKHAFATASLGTASDSGANNYLDGFRWLTKLLTGRGFIGTEALVEVLDPFILPMFRSYLEQQIVVGDLSPSAANTLVSSVRKTLTTIKNIKGYTGSDFINCQGFDADRVTDAYRPYSSDERVRISASVNEDIEHYNTLAQPYQLSGIGVDPIDEKGSLKPGCNTLENARWIFENKLGCAHVGHDQKDSEDPHVRVFLRIVSRSGIGLREIVEGWGVHYLVDAQVITPYAIKLAQVTGLNADSIKLLDVDDYEPKHPLTGRPCLRYWKERSDGEKLMHLDIFEADITWLTTSQSYAVAQIFEDIKALTASFRESAPPVMRDKLFIWQSSAPRSFMEIKSFATGKESALFESFAAYAKRKGFLNSAGQQLSLTPSRLRPSFISELVERDVPIREIQLILGHKHIDTTLAYLDRMDFNHIARSKLDVALRELHESAAEVADNLSSSEAEANLIDVVNLDGPQVVFKTPLASCRNIFNPPEFIKKLSSYVPGSPCALYNMCLGCENVLLTASNLPELFAMERDYLTLKESSRIMDTPYGRVVRENLALLDGILHSKSDFTSEELDEGRRLSEFVDTTVLVDGVAM
;
A
#
# COMPACT_ATOMS: atom_id res chain seq x y z
N MET A 1 52.29 -50.24 31.28
CA MET A 1 52.14 -49.02 32.10
C MET A 1 52.80 -49.23 33.45
N ASN A 2 53.50 -48.21 33.94
CA ASN A 2 54.09 -48.19 35.27
C ASN A 2 52.98 -47.97 36.32
N ILE A 3 53.16 -48.42 37.58
CA ILE A 3 52.13 -48.32 38.63
C ILE A 3 51.68 -46.86 38.86
N SER A 4 52.57 -45.87 38.63
CA SER A 4 52.23 -44.45 38.74
C SER A 4 51.38 -43.91 37.59
N GLU A 5 51.50 -44.46 36.38
CA GLU A 5 50.70 -44.06 35.22
C GLU A 5 49.25 -44.55 35.37
N HIS A 6 49.08 -45.79 35.82
CA HIS A 6 47.74 -46.35 36.09
C HIS A 6 46.99 -45.57 37.19
N ALA A 7 47.72 -45.13 38.24
CA ALA A 7 47.14 -44.31 39.30
C ALA A 7 46.75 -42.90 38.84
N PHE A 8 47.53 -42.30 37.93
CA PHE A 8 47.24 -40.98 37.35
C PHE A 8 45.99 -41.02 36.45
N GLU A 9 45.90 -41.99 35.54
CA GLU A 9 44.74 -42.14 34.66
C GLU A 9 43.47 -42.51 35.44
N SER A 10 43.58 -43.37 36.45
CA SER A 10 42.44 -43.65 37.35
C SER A 10 41.95 -42.39 38.07
N ALA A 11 42.85 -41.50 38.52
CA ALA A 11 42.46 -40.24 39.14
C ALA A 11 41.77 -39.27 38.17
N LYS A 12 42.16 -39.28 36.88
CA LYS A 12 41.53 -38.49 35.82
C LYS A 12 40.08 -38.94 35.58
N ILE A 13 39.84 -40.25 35.51
CA ILE A 13 38.50 -40.84 35.38
C ILE A 13 37.62 -40.48 36.58
N PHE A 14 38.13 -40.60 37.81
CA PHE A 14 37.37 -40.22 39.00
C PHE A 14 37.01 -38.74 39.04
N ARG A 15 37.94 -37.86 38.63
CA ARG A 15 37.67 -36.43 38.56
C ARG A 15 36.59 -36.12 37.52
N TRP A 16 36.68 -36.71 36.32
CA TRP A 16 35.67 -36.56 35.28
C TRP A 16 34.28 -37.01 35.75
N LEU A 17 34.19 -38.19 36.36
CA LEU A 17 32.92 -38.71 36.88
C LEU A 17 32.35 -37.80 37.97
N ARG A 18 33.21 -37.28 38.86
CA ARG A 18 32.79 -36.35 39.93
C ARG A 18 32.31 -35.01 39.37
N GLU A 19 32.96 -34.49 38.33
CA GLU A 19 32.53 -33.24 37.66
C GLU A 19 31.13 -33.38 37.04
N LEU A 20 30.84 -34.55 36.46
CA LEU A 20 29.51 -34.88 35.94
C LEU A 20 28.46 -35.02 37.06
N GLU A 21 28.82 -35.62 38.20
CA GLU A 21 27.94 -35.74 39.37
C GLU A 21 27.67 -34.38 40.06
N GLU A 22 28.65 -33.47 40.08
CA GLU A 22 28.53 -32.14 40.67
C GLU A 22 27.76 -31.15 39.79
N ASN A 23 27.75 -31.35 38.47
CA ASN A 23 27.02 -30.50 37.53
C ASN A 23 26.14 -31.31 36.57
N PRO A 24 24.85 -31.52 36.90
CA PRO A 24 23.92 -32.31 36.10
C PRO A 24 23.70 -31.80 34.66
N LEU A 25 24.05 -30.54 34.35
CA LEU A 25 23.97 -30.03 32.97
C LEU A 25 25.02 -30.68 32.05
N GLN A 26 26.09 -31.22 32.62
CA GLN A 26 27.13 -31.91 31.84
C GLN A 26 26.66 -33.25 31.29
N TYR A 27 25.62 -33.87 31.86
CA TYR A 27 24.99 -35.07 31.30
C TYR A 27 24.47 -34.86 29.88
N TYR A 28 24.02 -33.65 29.54
CA TYR A 28 23.51 -33.34 28.20
C TYR A 28 24.61 -33.17 27.14
N GLN A 29 25.87 -33.15 27.55
CA GLN A 29 27.04 -33.09 26.66
C GLN A 29 27.63 -34.48 26.36
N VAL A 30 27.12 -35.52 27.03
CA VAL A 30 27.56 -36.90 26.82
C VAL A 30 27.09 -37.40 25.45
N GLU A 31 27.98 -38.04 24.69
CA GLU A 31 27.62 -38.71 23.43
C GLU A 31 27.78 -40.23 23.58
N LEU A 32 26.69 -40.96 23.30
CA LEU A 32 26.59 -42.41 23.44
C LEU A 32 26.74 -43.13 22.10
N SER A 33 27.17 -44.39 22.16
CA SER A 33 27.19 -45.33 21.06
C SER A 33 26.57 -46.67 21.46
N ASP A 34 26.09 -47.46 20.49
CA ASP A 34 25.49 -48.77 20.76
C ASP A 34 26.60 -49.78 21.09
N ASN A 35 26.49 -50.49 22.22
CA ASN A 35 27.51 -51.45 22.65
C ASN A 35 27.24 -52.83 22.03
N SER A 36 27.98 -53.17 20.97
CA SER A 36 27.88 -54.47 20.29
C SER A 36 28.53 -55.65 21.04
N CYS A 37 29.34 -55.40 22.07
CA CYS A 37 30.07 -56.43 22.84
C CYS A 37 29.33 -56.88 24.11
N GLY A 38 28.28 -56.18 24.52
CA GLY A 38 27.15 -56.74 25.29
C GLY A 38 27.44 -57.45 26.61
N THR A 39 28.47 -57.09 27.37
CA THR A 39 28.76 -57.78 28.63
C THR A 39 27.88 -57.27 29.80
N TYR A 40 27.50 -55.99 29.85
CA TYR A 40 26.77 -55.41 30.99
C TYR A 40 25.72 -54.31 30.70
N ALA A 41 25.76 -53.58 29.57
CA ALA A 41 24.74 -52.59 29.18
C ALA A 41 24.67 -52.40 27.66
N PRO A 42 23.51 -51.99 27.08
CA PRO A 42 23.34 -51.83 25.63
C PRO A 42 23.95 -50.53 25.06
N LEU A 43 24.38 -49.61 25.93
CA LEU A 43 24.97 -48.32 25.57
C LEU A 43 26.38 -48.22 26.16
N MET A 44 27.26 -47.50 25.47
CA MET A 44 28.58 -47.08 25.94
C MET A 44 28.84 -45.64 25.50
N LEU A 45 29.88 -44.99 26.01
CA LEU A 45 30.30 -43.69 25.51
C LEU A 45 30.83 -43.84 24.08
N SER A 46 30.65 -42.81 23.27
CA SER A 46 31.22 -42.78 21.92
C SER A 46 32.73 -42.58 21.97
N ASP A 47 33.47 -43.23 21.06
CA ASP A 47 34.92 -43.08 20.95
C ASP A 47 35.34 -41.60 20.76
N SER A 48 34.52 -40.81 20.08
CA SER A 48 34.72 -39.37 19.91
C SER A 48 34.70 -38.62 21.24
N TYR A 49 33.72 -38.91 22.10
CA TYR A 49 33.58 -38.28 23.41
C TYR A 49 34.72 -38.70 24.36
N VAL A 50 35.07 -39.99 24.36
CA VAL A 50 36.18 -40.53 25.16
C VAL A 50 37.51 -39.88 24.76
N ALA A 51 37.76 -39.74 23.46
CA ALA A 51 38.94 -39.07 22.94
C ALA A 51 38.98 -37.57 23.26
N GLU A 52 37.85 -36.86 23.14
CA GLU A 52 37.74 -35.43 23.49
C GLU A 52 38.07 -35.17 24.97
N ARG A 53 37.66 -36.08 25.86
CA ARG A 53 37.93 -35.99 27.30
C ARG A 53 39.27 -36.60 27.72
N GLU A 54 40.04 -37.08 26.74
CA GLU A 54 41.34 -37.74 26.94
C GLU A 54 41.25 -38.86 27.99
N LEU A 55 40.19 -39.68 27.95
CA LEU A 55 39.98 -40.79 28.87
C LEU A 55 40.56 -42.08 28.27
N ASP A 56 41.21 -42.91 29.08
CA ASP A 56 41.79 -44.18 28.65
C ASP A 56 40.79 -45.34 28.88
N ALA A 57 40.16 -45.78 27.79
CA ALA A 57 39.20 -46.89 27.80
C ALA A 57 39.81 -48.28 28.04
N SER A 58 41.16 -48.41 28.05
CA SER A 58 41.84 -49.68 28.30
C SER A 58 41.96 -50.04 29.79
N ILE A 59 41.56 -49.11 30.68
CA ILE A 59 41.65 -49.25 32.13
C ILE A 59 40.33 -49.81 32.67
N GLU A 60 40.39 -50.86 33.50
CA GLU A 60 39.21 -51.50 34.12
C GLU A 60 38.34 -50.51 34.92
N MET A 61 38.95 -49.51 35.55
CA MET A 61 38.24 -48.43 36.25
C MET A 61 37.38 -47.56 35.34
N PHE A 62 37.72 -47.42 34.05
CA PHE A 62 36.92 -46.67 33.08
C PHE A 62 35.60 -47.38 32.81
N GLU A 63 35.63 -48.69 32.60
CA GLU A 63 34.42 -49.50 32.35
C GLU A 63 33.43 -49.39 33.53
N LEU A 64 33.91 -49.46 34.77
CA LEU A 64 33.08 -49.28 35.96
C LEU A 64 32.50 -47.85 36.07
N ALA A 65 33.30 -46.84 35.74
CA ALA A 65 32.86 -45.44 35.78
C ALA A 65 31.82 -45.12 34.69
N GLU A 66 32.01 -45.64 33.49
CA GLU A 66 31.09 -45.54 32.36
C GLU A 66 29.74 -46.19 32.69
N GLN A 67 29.76 -47.42 33.23
CA GLN A 67 28.54 -48.12 33.62
C GLN A 67 27.79 -47.37 34.73
N LYS A 68 28.52 -46.85 35.73
CA LYS A 68 27.93 -46.05 36.80
C LYS A 68 27.28 -44.78 36.26
N LEU A 69 27.93 -44.07 35.32
CA LEU A 69 27.36 -42.88 34.68
C LEU A 69 26.06 -43.20 33.93
N ILE A 70 26.05 -44.24 33.10
CA ILE A 70 24.87 -44.63 32.32
C ILE A 70 23.72 -45.03 33.24
N LEU A 71 24.00 -45.75 34.33
CA LEU A 71 23.01 -46.09 35.35
C LEU A 71 22.46 -44.83 36.03
N ASN A 72 23.30 -43.87 36.40
CA ASN A 72 22.85 -42.60 36.97
C ASN A 72 21.96 -41.84 35.98
N MET A 73 22.34 -41.75 34.70
CA MET A 73 21.52 -41.07 33.68
C MET A 73 20.17 -41.78 33.43
N LEU A 74 20.10 -43.09 33.60
CA LEU A 74 18.84 -43.86 33.57
C LEU A 74 17.98 -43.59 34.81
N ILE A 75 18.58 -43.56 36.00
CA ILE A 75 17.89 -43.28 37.27
C ILE A 75 17.33 -41.85 37.27
N ASP A 76 18.11 -40.89 36.77
CA ASP A 76 17.73 -39.48 36.69
C ASP A 76 16.73 -39.18 35.55
N GLY A 77 16.34 -40.20 34.76
CA GLY A 77 15.39 -40.07 33.65
C GLY A 77 15.89 -39.24 32.47
N VAL A 78 17.21 -39.01 32.42
CA VAL A 78 17.86 -38.24 31.35
C VAL A 78 17.90 -39.06 30.05
N ILE A 79 18.12 -40.38 30.17
CA ILE A 79 18.01 -41.36 29.07
C ILE A 79 17.04 -42.48 29.46
N HIS A 80 16.50 -43.22 28.48
CA HIS A 80 15.52 -44.28 28.72
C HIS A 80 16.05 -45.67 28.33
N GLN A 81 15.63 -46.68 29.08
CA GLN A 81 16.01 -48.07 28.84
C GLN A 81 15.35 -48.60 27.55
N GLY A 82 16.13 -49.27 26.69
CA GLY A 82 15.63 -49.89 25.45
C GLY A 82 15.62 -48.97 24.22
N GLU A 83 16.05 -47.71 24.36
CA GLU A 83 16.24 -46.78 23.24
C GLU A 83 17.64 -46.93 22.61
N THR A 84 17.76 -46.60 21.33
CA THR A 84 19.05 -46.61 20.61
C THR A 84 19.96 -45.45 21.06
N ALA A 85 21.28 -45.60 20.93
CA ALA A 85 22.22 -44.51 21.21
C ALA A 85 21.89 -43.23 20.43
N ALA A 86 21.46 -43.37 19.18
CA ALA A 86 21.00 -42.25 18.36
C ALA A 86 19.80 -41.52 18.97
N GLY A 87 18.78 -42.25 19.46
CA GLY A 87 17.62 -41.67 20.12
C GLY A 87 17.99 -40.94 21.42
N CYS A 88 18.83 -41.57 22.24
CA CYS A 88 19.35 -40.96 23.47
C CYS A 88 20.13 -39.68 23.20
N ASN A 89 21.04 -39.67 22.21
CA ASN A 89 21.81 -38.48 21.85
C ASN A 89 20.92 -37.33 21.36
N TRP A 90 19.87 -37.61 20.59
CA TRP A 90 18.89 -36.58 20.19
C TRP A 90 18.12 -36.02 21.39
N ARG A 91 17.71 -36.87 22.34
CA ARG A 91 17.07 -36.45 23.59
C ARG A 91 18.01 -35.55 24.41
N LEU A 92 19.26 -35.95 24.58
CA LEU A 92 20.27 -35.19 25.33
C LEU A 92 20.51 -33.80 24.71
N LYS A 93 20.67 -33.72 23.38
CA LYS A 93 20.84 -32.44 22.69
C LYS A 93 19.64 -31.51 22.85
N LEU A 94 18.42 -32.05 22.73
CA LEU A 94 17.19 -31.27 22.87
C LEU A 94 17.01 -30.73 24.31
N LEU A 95 17.18 -31.59 25.32
CA LEU A 95 17.08 -31.19 26.71
C LEU A 95 18.22 -30.25 27.12
N GLY A 96 19.44 -30.52 26.67
CA GLY A 96 20.61 -29.68 26.91
C GLY A 96 20.43 -28.26 26.39
N TRP A 97 19.94 -28.13 25.15
CA TRP A 97 19.57 -26.83 24.60
C TRP A 97 18.52 -26.14 25.48
N TYR A 98 17.40 -26.80 25.79
CA TYR A 98 16.32 -26.16 26.56
C TYR A 98 16.73 -25.77 27.99
N LYS A 99 17.52 -26.61 28.66
CA LYS A 99 18.03 -26.34 30.02
C LYS A 99 19.10 -25.26 30.04
N SER A 100 19.79 -25.01 28.94
CA SER A 100 20.76 -23.92 28.81
C SER A 100 20.11 -22.53 28.69
N LEU A 101 18.82 -22.46 28.33
CA LEU A 101 18.08 -21.20 28.19
C LEU A 101 17.77 -20.58 29.56
N SER A 102 17.97 -19.27 29.65
CA SER A 102 17.49 -18.45 30.77
C SER A 102 15.95 -18.40 30.82
N GLN A 103 15.40 -17.98 31.96
CA GLN A 103 13.95 -17.88 32.12
C GLN A 103 13.33 -16.87 31.14
N GLU A 104 14.01 -15.77 30.84
CA GLU A 104 13.56 -14.76 29.87
C GLU A 104 13.52 -15.33 28.44
N GLU A 105 14.54 -16.09 28.04
CA GLU A 105 14.60 -16.73 26.72
C GLU A 105 13.50 -17.80 26.57
N LYS A 106 13.20 -18.55 27.63
CA LYS A 106 12.11 -19.53 27.63
C LYS A 106 10.74 -18.88 27.40
N LEU A 107 10.49 -17.72 28.02
CA LEU A 107 9.25 -16.96 27.83
C LEU A 107 9.11 -16.42 26.39
N ALA A 108 10.23 -16.16 25.71
CA ALA A 108 10.26 -15.66 24.34
C ALA A 108 10.17 -16.76 23.27
N LEU A 109 10.07 -18.04 23.65
CA LEU A 109 10.07 -19.15 22.69
C LEU A 109 8.83 -19.13 21.78
N PRO A 110 8.98 -19.34 20.46
CA PRO A 110 7.86 -19.30 19.53
C PRO A 110 6.95 -20.53 19.69
N VAL A 111 5.70 -20.28 20.05
CA VAL A 111 4.63 -21.28 20.18
C VAL A 111 3.75 -21.32 18.93
N PHE A 112 3.30 -22.51 18.52
CA PHE A 112 2.30 -22.70 17.47
C PHE A 112 1.32 -23.80 17.88
N GLY A 113 0.01 -23.51 17.83
CA GLY A 113 -1.02 -24.47 18.25
C GLY A 113 -0.90 -24.88 19.73
N ASN A 114 -0.54 -23.93 20.59
CA ASN A 114 -0.34 -24.14 22.03
C ASN A 114 0.73 -25.20 22.37
N LYS A 115 1.74 -25.35 21.51
CA LYS A 115 2.96 -26.13 21.79
C LYS A 115 4.20 -25.45 21.20
N LEU A 116 5.38 -25.78 21.70
CA LEU A 116 6.67 -25.28 21.20
C LEU A 116 6.82 -25.58 19.70
N SER A 117 7.15 -24.55 18.91
CA SER A 117 7.36 -24.72 17.48
C SER A 117 8.76 -25.26 17.19
N LEU A 118 8.89 -26.57 16.92
CA LEU A 118 10.17 -27.18 16.53
C LEU A 118 10.83 -26.48 15.34
N THR A 119 10.04 -26.02 14.37
CA THR A 119 10.55 -25.35 13.15
C THR A 119 11.18 -23.99 13.45
N LYS A 120 10.59 -23.21 14.37
CA LYS A 120 11.02 -21.84 14.62
C LYS A 120 11.97 -21.73 15.82
N ALA A 121 11.81 -22.60 16.82
CA ALA A 121 12.61 -22.58 18.03
C ALA A 121 13.85 -23.47 17.96
N VAL A 122 13.73 -24.67 17.39
CA VAL A 122 14.73 -25.74 17.58
C VAL A 122 15.58 -26.00 16.34
N VAL A 123 14.97 -26.05 15.15
CA VAL A 123 15.70 -26.25 13.87
C VAL A 123 16.80 -25.21 13.61
N PRO A 124 16.66 -23.92 14.00
CA PRO A 124 17.75 -22.95 13.82
C PRO A 124 18.98 -23.18 14.72
N VAL A 125 18.89 -24.06 15.72
CA VAL A 125 19.97 -24.31 16.69
C VAL A 125 21.00 -25.27 16.09
N ALA A 126 22.28 -24.91 16.18
CA ALA A 126 23.38 -25.72 15.68
C ALA A 126 23.38 -27.12 16.33
N GLY A 127 23.43 -28.17 15.51
CA GLY A 127 23.35 -29.57 15.95
C GLY A 127 21.92 -30.10 16.16
N LEU A 128 20.89 -29.26 16.00
CA LEU A 128 19.47 -29.63 16.08
C LEU A 128 18.69 -29.38 14.78
N GLU A 129 19.38 -29.15 13.66
CA GLU A 129 18.79 -28.81 12.36
C GLU A 129 17.83 -29.92 11.87
N SER A 130 18.18 -31.17 12.19
CA SER A 130 17.42 -32.37 11.81
C SER A 130 16.53 -32.91 12.94
N ILE A 131 16.23 -32.13 13.99
CA ILE A 131 15.45 -32.59 15.15
C ILE A 131 14.08 -33.16 14.79
N LYS A 132 13.46 -32.69 13.70
CA LYS A 132 12.19 -33.23 13.20
C LYS A 132 12.30 -34.70 12.80
N HIS A 133 13.45 -35.11 12.24
CA HIS A 133 13.74 -36.51 11.96
C HIS A 133 13.81 -37.31 13.27
N GLY A 134 14.55 -36.78 14.26
CA GLY A 134 14.64 -37.37 15.59
C GLY A 134 13.28 -37.56 16.27
N TYR A 135 12.47 -36.50 16.31
CA TYR A 135 11.11 -36.50 16.86
C TYR A 135 10.18 -37.51 16.17
N SER A 136 10.31 -37.68 14.85
CA SER A 136 9.47 -38.62 14.11
C SER A 136 9.81 -40.09 14.38
N ARG A 137 11.08 -40.38 14.71
CA ARG A 137 11.64 -41.74 14.71
C ARG A 137 11.86 -42.31 16.10
N TYR A 138 12.17 -41.48 17.09
CA TYR A 138 12.56 -41.91 18.43
C TYR A 138 11.57 -41.41 19.48
N GLU A 139 11.11 -42.33 20.33
CA GLU A 139 10.10 -42.02 21.36
C GLU A 139 10.70 -41.17 22.49
N SER A 140 11.95 -41.42 22.86
CA SER A 140 12.68 -40.63 23.86
C SER A 140 12.74 -39.13 23.53
N VAL A 141 12.78 -38.78 22.24
CA VAL A 141 12.78 -37.38 21.76
C VAL A 141 11.39 -36.76 21.87
N ARG A 142 10.31 -37.53 21.68
CA ARG A 142 8.94 -37.07 21.88
C ARG A 142 8.65 -36.79 23.34
N LEU A 143 9.09 -37.70 24.22
CA LEU A 143 8.97 -37.51 25.66
C LEU A 143 9.71 -36.25 26.11
N ALA A 144 10.92 -35.99 25.59
CA ALA A 144 11.65 -34.76 25.91
C ALA A 144 10.92 -33.50 25.42
N TYR A 145 10.30 -33.57 24.25
CA TYR A 145 9.46 -32.49 23.74
C TYR A 145 8.23 -32.26 24.61
N ASP A 146 7.58 -33.31 25.11
CA ASP A 146 6.43 -33.21 26.01
C ASP A 146 6.85 -32.66 27.38
N ASP A 147 8.00 -33.08 27.93
CA ASP A 147 8.59 -32.54 29.16
C ASP A 147 8.81 -31.01 29.05
N ILE A 148 9.34 -30.55 27.90
CA ILE A 148 9.54 -29.12 27.62
C ILE A 148 8.20 -28.37 27.55
N ASN A 149 7.19 -28.94 26.89
CA ASN A 149 5.89 -28.28 26.80
C ASN A 149 5.17 -28.21 28.16
N ALA A 150 5.31 -29.21 29.01
CA ALA A 150 4.79 -29.19 30.37
C ALA A 150 5.47 -28.07 31.20
N ASP A 151 6.79 -27.90 31.06
CA ASP A 151 7.52 -26.80 31.70
C ASP A 151 7.05 -25.44 31.18
N LEU A 152 6.90 -25.27 29.86
CA LEU A 152 6.39 -24.04 29.24
C LEU A 152 4.93 -23.72 29.63
N GLN A 153 4.12 -24.75 29.85
CA GLN A 153 2.77 -24.60 30.39
C GLN A 153 2.81 -24.10 31.83
N SER A 154 3.69 -24.65 32.67
CA SER A 154 3.88 -24.17 34.05
C SER A 154 4.40 -22.73 34.13
N LEU A 155 5.19 -22.30 33.13
CA LEU A 155 5.71 -20.94 32.98
C LEU A 155 4.68 -19.96 32.39
N GLY A 156 3.49 -20.43 31.96
CA GLY A 156 2.43 -19.58 31.41
C GLY A 156 2.62 -19.18 29.94
N VAL A 157 3.60 -19.78 29.23
CA VAL A 157 3.84 -19.54 27.80
C VAL A 157 2.79 -20.27 26.94
N VAL A 158 2.26 -21.37 27.47
CA VAL A 158 1.27 -22.24 26.84
C VAL A 158 0.04 -22.29 27.76
N SER A 159 -1.17 -22.11 27.20
CA SER A 159 -2.41 -22.02 27.97
C SER A 159 -2.96 -23.40 28.35
N THR A 160 -3.48 -23.56 29.57
CA THR A 160 -4.24 -24.75 30.01
C THR A 160 -5.62 -24.85 29.37
N ASP A 161 -6.17 -23.72 28.92
CA ASP A 161 -7.57 -23.58 28.49
C ASP A 161 -7.70 -23.67 26.96
N TYR A 162 -6.61 -24.02 26.28
CA TYR A 162 -6.57 -24.13 24.84
C TYR A 162 -7.31 -25.39 24.37
N MET A 163 -8.40 -25.18 23.63
CA MET A 163 -9.08 -26.25 22.92
C MET A 163 -8.67 -26.28 21.44
N THR A 164 -8.22 -27.44 20.98
CA THR A 164 -7.96 -27.66 19.56
C THR A 164 -9.25 -27.49 18.74
N VAL A 165 -9.13 -27.25 17.44
CA VAL A 165 -10.31 -27.15 16.54
C VAL A 165 -11.16 -28.42 16.61
N LYS A 166 -10.51 -29.58 16.75
CA LYS A 166 -11.17 -30.88 16.88
C LYS A 166 -11.93 -30.99 18.20
N GLU A 167 -11.31 -30.65 19.33
CA GLU A 167 -11.98 -30.64 20.63
C GLU A 167 -13.13 -29.63 20.68
N ARG A 168 -13.02 -28.47 20.01
CA ARG A 168 -14.16 -27.53 19.88
C ARG A 168 -15.33 -28.07 19.06
N MET A 169 -15.07 -29.01 18.16
CA MET A 169 -16.12 -29.69 17.40
C MET A 169 -16.75 -30.83 18.22
N ASP A 170 -15.93 -31.53 18.99
CA ASP A 170 -16.34 -32.68 19.81
C ASP A 170 -16.98 -32.25 21.16
N SER A 171 -16.65 -31.07 21.68
CA SER A 171 -17.19 -30.49 22.93
C SER A 171 -18.50 -29.71 22.72
N LYS A 172 -19.10 -29.77 21.53
CA LYS A 172 -20.47 -29.29 21.34
C LYS A 172 -21.39 -30.28 22.04
N GLU A 173 -21.71 -30.00 23.30
CA GLU A 173 -22.83 -30.63 23.99
C GLU A 173 -24.11 -30.53 23.14
N GLU A 174 -24.93 -31.58 23.19
CA GLU A 174 -26.23 -31.64 22.52
C GLU A 174 -27.03 -30.36 22.78
N PHE A 175 -27.33 -29.68 21.67
CA PHE A 175 -28.20 -28.52 21.63
C PHE A 175 -29.58 -28.88 22.17
N VAL A 176 -29.91 -28.40 23.37
CA VAL A 176 -31.30 -28.33 23.87
C VAL A 176 -31.96 -27.16 23.13
N PRO A 177 -33.00 -27.38 22.30
CA PRO A 177 -33.59 -26.30 21.53
C PRO A 177 -34.34 -25.32 22.43
N GLN A 178 -33.79 -24.13 22.65
CA GLN A 178 -34.64 -22.95 22.61
C GLN A 178 -35.17 -22.86 21.18
N GLU A 179 -36.48 -22.73 20.98
CA GLU A 179 -37.08 -22.57 19.66
C GLU A 179 -36.28 -21.52 18.88
N SER A 180 -35.59 -21.97 17.83
CA SER A 180 -34.72 -21.11 17.05
C SER A 180 -35.54 -19.92 16.54
N ILE A 181 -35.04 -18.71 16.73
CA ILE A 181 -35.69 -17.46 16.26
C ILE A 181 -36.06 -17.55 14.76
N LEU A 182 -35.33 -18.37 13.99
CA LEU A 182 -35.61 -18.66 12.59
C LEU A 182 -36.86 -19.55 12.40
N VAL A 183 -37.17 -20.45 13.34
CA VAL A 183 -38.40 -21.26 13.34
C VAL A 183 -39.62 -20.37 13.52
N ASP A 184 -39.60 -19.44 14.47
CA ASP A 184 -40.69 -18.47 14.62
C ASP A 184 -40.80 -17.52 13.42
N PHE A 185 -39.66 -17.11 12.85
CA PHE A 185 -39.65 -16.31 11.61
C PHE A 185 -40.26 -17.07 10.42
N LYS A 186 -39.95 -18.37 10.27
CA LYS A 186 -40.57 -19.24 9.25
C LYS A 186 -42.05 -19.51 9.53
N ARG A 187 -42.47 -19.58 10.79
CA ARG A 187 -43.89 -19.67 11.17
C ARG A 187 -44.64 -18.44 10.68
N LEU A 188 -44.12 -17.24 10.93
CA LEU A 188 -44.71 -15.98 10.45
C LEU A 188 -44.77 -15.94 8.91
N GLN A 189 -43.75 -16.45 8.23
CA GLN A 189 -43.72 -16.53 6.77
C GLN A 189 -44.86 -17.38 6.18
N MET A 190 -45.39 -18.36 6.92
CA MET A 190 -46.46 -19.27 6.47
C MET A 190 -47.88 -18.73 6.73
N LEU A 191 -48.01 -17.57 7.38
CA LEU A 191 -49.32 -16.98 7.65
C LEU A 191 -49.83 -16.22 6.42
N ASP A 192 -51.11 -16.39 6.10
CA ASP A 192 -51.77 -15.59 5.07
C ASP A 192 -51.98 -14.16 5.56
N PHE A 193 -51.64 -13.17 4.74
CA PHE A 193 -51.86 -11.75 5.01
C PHE A 193 -52.43 -11.09 3.75
N ALA A 194 -53.53 -10.36 3.88
CA ALA A 194 -54.17 -9.61 2.79
C ALA A 194 -54.31 -8.13 3.11
N THR A 195 -54.37 -7.79 4.40
CA THR A 195 -54.57 -6.47 4.96
C THR A 195 -53.60 -6.20 6.12
N LEU A 196 -53.41 -4.94 6.49
CA LEU A 196 -52.50 -4.55 7.57
C LEU A 196 -52.88 -5.18 8.92
N ASP A 197 -54.18 -5.40 9.15
CA ASP A 197 -54.71 -6.03 10.37
C ASP A 197 -54.40 -7.52 10.50
N ASP A 198 -53.97 -8.17 9.40
CA ASP A 198 -53.58 -9.59 9.39
C ASP A 198 -52.15 -9.81 9.92
N LEU A 199 -51.38 -8.73 10.15
CA LEU A 199 -50.07 -8.82 10.78
C LEU A 199 -50.19 -9.20 12.26
N GLU A 200 -49.22 -9.98 12.74
CA GLU A 200 -49.26 -10.49 14.12
C GLU A 200 -48.86 -9.34 15.05
N LYS A 201 -49.83 -8.87 15.85
CA LYS A 201 -49.64 -7.66 16.67
C LYS A 201 -48.47 -7.81 17.65
N PRO A 202 -47.79 -6.70 17.97
CA PRO A 202 -46.76 -6.69 19.01
C PRO A 202 -47.37 -6.95 20.39
N SER A 203 -46.58 -7.55 21.29
CA SER A 203 -46.90 -7.73 22.70
C SER A 203 -45.67 -7.41 23.56
N GLU A 204 -45.84 -7.29 24.88
CA GLU A 204 -44.71 -7.06 25.80
C GLU A 204 -43.64 -8.17 25.70
N ASP A 205 -44.06 -9.41 25.43
CA ASP A 205 -43.18 -10.56 25.23
C ASP A 205 -42.59 -10.65 23.80
N ARG A 206 -43.17 -9.91 22.84
CA ARG A 206 -42.79 -9.90 21.42
C ARG A 206 -42.84 -8.47 20.86
N PRO A 207 -41.85 -7.63 21.16
CA PRO A 207 -41.79 -6.26 20.64
C PRO A 207 -41.54 -6.26 19.12
N PHE A 208 -42.16 -5.32 18.42
CA PHE A 208 -42.09 -5.14 16.96
C PHE A 208 -42.52 -6.39 16.16
N ASN A 209 -43.42 -7.21 16.70
CA ASN A 209 -43.81 -8.48 16.07
C ASN A 209 -44.55 -8.30 14.73
N ASP A 210 -45.27 -7.19 14.59
CA ASP A 210 -45.92 -6.78 13.34
C ASP A 210 -44.89 -6.43 12.26
N LEU A 211 -43.84 -5.70 12.63
CA LEU A 211 -42.69 -5.43 11.78
C LEU A 211 -41.93 -6.72 11.45
N LYS A 212 -41.73 -7.61 12.43
CA LYS A 212 -41.09 -8.93 12.22
C LYS A 212 -41.88 -9.79 11.23
N HIS A 213 -43.20 -9.81 11.35
CA HIS A 213 -44.09 -10.49 10.40
C HIS A 213 -43.92 -9.86 9.01
N ALA A 214 -43.89 -8.53 8.89
CA ALA A 214 -43.63 -7.88 7.60
C ALA A 214 -42.27 -8.25 6.96
N PHE A 215 -41.20 -8.41 7.75
CA PHE A 215 -39.92 -8.93 7.26
C PHE A 215 -40.01 -10.40 6.80
N ALA A 216 -40.73 -11.24 7.55
CA ALA A 216 -40.95 -12.64 7.18
C ALA A 216 -41.72 -12.74 5.85
N THR A 217 -42.77 -11.95 5.71
CA THR A 217 -43.54 -11.78 4.48
C THR A 217 -42.68 -11.34 3.30
N ALA A 218 -41.86 -10.29 3.46
CA ALA A 218 -40.98 -9.80 2.40
C ALA A 218 -39.90 -10.82 1.96
N SER A 219 -39.64 -11.84 2.79
CA SER A 219 -38.71 -12.93 2.51
C SER A 219 -39.31 -14.09 1.71
N LEU A 220 -40.64 -14.12 1.45
CA LEU A 220 -41.33 -15.18 0.69
C LEU A 220 -40.72 -15.49 -0.68
N GLY A 221 -40.09 -14.51 -1.34
CA GLY A 221 -39.38 -14.69 -2.60
C GLY A 221 -38.01 -15.40 -2.50
N THR A 222 -37.56 -15.77 -1.30
CA THR A 222 -36.25 -16.41 -1.08
C THR A 222 -36.40 -17.92 -0.87
N ALA A 223 -35.67 -18.72 -1.66
CA ALA A 223 -35.74 -20.17 -1.62
C ALA A 223 -34.79 -20.81 -0.59
N SER A 224 -33.95 -20.03 0.10
CA SER A 224 -32.88 -20.53 0.97
C SER A 224 -32.94 -19.94 2.39
N ASP A 225 -32.50 -20.74 3.37
CA ASP A 225 -32.39 -20.32 4.78
C ASP A 225 -31.42 -19.14 4.96
N SER A 226 -30.37 -19.07 4.13
CA SER A 226 -29.46 -17.92 4.09
C SER A 226 -30.18 -16.66 3.60
N GLY A 227 -31.10 -16.78 2.64
CA GLY A 227 -31.93 -15.67 2.18
C GLY A 227 -32.87 -15.17 3.27
N ALA A 228 -33.57 -16.07 3.97
CA ALA A 228 -34.44 -15.72 5.09
C ALA A 228 -33.67 -15.06 6.25
N ASN A 229 -32.46 -15.55 6.56
CA ASN A 229 -31.60 -14.94 7.58
C ASN A 229 -31.23 -13.49 7.27
N ASN A 230 -31.03 -13.11 6.01
CA ASN A 230 -30.74 -11.71 5.65
C ASN A 230 -31.88 -10.75 6.06
N TYR A 231 -33.14 -11.18 5.95
CA TYR A 231 -34.29 -10.39 6.38
C TYR A 231 -34.44 -10.38 7.90
N LEU A 232 -34.16 -11.50 8.57
CA LEU A 232 -34.13 -11.57 10.02
C LEU A 232 -33.04 -10.66 10.62
N ASP A 233 -31.86 -10.61 10.00
CA ASP A 233 -30.80 -9.70 10.39
C ASP A 233 -31.14 -8.25 10.07
N GLY A 234 -31.79 -7.98 8.94
CA GLY A 234 -32.39 -6.67 8.63
C GLY A 234 -33.34 -6.17 9.72
N PHE A 235 -34.23 -7.04 10.19
CA PHE A 235 -35.13 -6.76 11.31
C PHE A 235 -34.35 -6.43 12.59
N ARG A 236 -33.36 -7.25 12.99
CA ARG A 236 -32.56 -7.03 14.20
C ARG A 236 -31.81 -5.70 14.20
N TRP A 237 -31.25 -5.31 13.05
CA TRP A 237 -30.52 -4.05 12.93
C TRP A 237 -31.47 -2.84 12.94
N LEU A 238 -32.64 -2.97 12.31
CA LEU A 238 -33.63 -1.90 12.33
C LEU A 238 -34.23 -1.71 13.72
N THR A 239 -34.53 -2.78 14.46
CA THR A 239 -35.04 -2.65 15.84
C THR A 239 -34.02 -2.02 16.77
N LYS A 240 -32.72 -2.32 16.63
CA LYS A 240 -31.66 -1.61 17.36
C LYS A 240 -31.69 -0.09 17.13
N LEU A 241 -31.88 0.34 15.88
CA LEU A 241 -32.05 1.76 15.56
C LEU A 241 -33.29 2.34 16.25
N LEU A 242 -34.43 1.65 16.15
CA LEU A 242 -35.71 2.10 16.71
C LEU A 242 -35.66 2.19 18.24
N THR A 243 -35.13 1.18 18.92
CA THR A 243 -34.93 1.22 20.38
C THR A 243 -33.96 2.32 20.78
N GLY A 244 -32.90 2.57 19.99
CA GLY A 244 -31.98 3.69 20.20
C GLY A 244 -32.66 5.07 20.07
N ARG A 245 -33.81 5.16 19.40
CA ARG A 245 -34.64 6.37 19.29
C ARG A 245 -35.77 6.44 20.32
N GLY A 246 -35.87 5.46 21.22
CA GLY A 246 -36.83 5.45 22.33
C GLY A 246 -38.12 4.66 22.08
N PHE A 247 -38.23 3.90 20.99
CA PHE A 247 -39.39 3.04 20.74
C PHE A 247 -39.30 1.73 21.54
N ILE A 248 -40.45 1.29 22.08
CA ILE A 248 -40.56 0.13 22.98
C ILE A 248 -40.98 -1.13 22.19
N GLY A 249 -41.61 -0.95 21.03
CA GLY A 249 -42.03 -2.01 20.12
C GLY A 249 -43.48 -2.44 20.26
N THR A 250 -44.32 -1.66 20.93
CA THR A 250 -45.77 -1.85 21.01
C THR A 250 -46.56 -0.79 20.24
N GLU A 251 -45.86 0.22 19.71
CA GLU A 251 -46.39 1.29 18.89
C GLU A 251 -46.89 0.76 17.53
N ALA A 252 -47.82 1.49 16.90
CA ALA A 252 -48.33 1.08 15.61
C ALA A 252 -47.25 1.24 14.52
N LEU A 253 -47.23 0.32 13.53
CA LEU A 253 -46.29 0.36 12.41
C LEU A 253 -46.25 1.72 11.67
N VAL A 254 -47.37 2.44 11.63
CA VAL A 254 -47.48 3.77 11.00
C VAL A 254 -46.78 4.88 11.81
N GLU A 255 -46.67 4.72 13.13
CA GLU A 255 -45.96 5.65 14.02
C GLU A 255 -44.44 5.40 14.01
N VAL A 256 -44.04 4.15 13.75
CA VAL A 256 -42.64 3.71 13.69
C VAL A 256 -41.98 4.04 12.35
N LEU A 257 -42.73 3.98 11.25
CA LEU A 257 -42.21 4.13 9.88
C LEU A 257 -42.45 5.54 9.33
N ASP A 258 -41.49 6.43 9.57
CA ASP A 258 -41.46 7.77 8.99
C ASP A 258 -40.85 7.80 7.55
N PRO A 259 -41.06 8.88 6.76
CA PRO A 259 -40.54 8.97 5.40
C PRO A 259 -39.01 8.85 5.28
N PHE A 260 -38.28 9.15 6.34
CA PHE A 260 -36.82 9.19 6.38
C PHE A 260 -36.21 7.92 6.98
N ILE A 261 -37.02 6.91 7.31
CA ILE A 261 -36.56 5.72 8.05
C ILE A 261 -35.43 4.98 7.33
N LEU A 262 -35.48 4.90 5.99
CA LEU A 262 -34.46 4.22 5.19
C LEU A 262 -33.15 5.05 5.08
N PRO A 263 -33.17 6.37 4.79
CA PRO A 263 -32.00 7.24 4.90
C PRO A 263 -31.36 7.25 6.30
N MET A 264 -32.16 7.25 7.36
CA MET A 264 -31.66 7.20 8.74
C MET A 264 -31.03 5.85 9.06
N PHE A 265 -31.65 4.75 8.60
CA PHE A 265 -31.07 3.43 8.71
C PHE A 265 -29.73 3.32 7.97
N ARG A 266 -29.62 3.89 6.77
CA ARG A 266 -28.33 4.01 6.07
C ARG A 266 -27.32 4.81 6.89
N SER A 267 -27.67 5.98 7.41
CA SER A 267 -26.74 6.78 8.23
C SER A 267 -26.28 6.06 9.50
N TYR A 268 -27.16 5.28 10.12
CA TYR A 268 -26.82 4.46 11.28
C TYR A 268 -25.83 3.35 10.91
N LEU A 269 -26.08 2.62 9.82
CA LEU A 269 -25.16 1.59 9.34
C LEU A 269 -23.81 2.18 8.91
N GLU A 270 -23.79 3.40 8.36
CA GLU A 270 -22.56 4.12 8.01
C GLU A 270 -21.65 4.34 9.23
N GLN A 271 -22.23 4.74 10.37
CA GLN A 271 -21.48 4.88 11.62
C GLN A 271 -20.92 3.54 12.10
N GLN A 272 -21.68 2.44 11.95
CA GLN A 272 -21.21 1.10 12.33
C GLN A 272 -20.10 0.58 11.40
N ILE A 273 -20.10 1.00 10.13
CA ILE A 273 -19.00 0.74 9.19
C ILE A 273 -17.74 1.51 9.62
N VAL A 274 -17.87 2.78 10.00
CA VAL A 274 -16.73 3.60 10.46
C VAL A 274 -16.10 3.02 11.72
N VAL A 275 -16.92 2.49 12.64
CA VAL A 275 -16.45 1.85 13.89
C VAL A 275 -15.85 0.45 13.65
N GLY A 276 -16.11 -0.15 12.48
CA GLY A 276 -15.58 -1.47 12.10
C GLY A 276 -16.44 -2.67 12.51
N ASP A 277 -17.63 -2.44 13.06
CA ASP A 277 -18.55 -3.49 13.52
C ASP A 277 -19.33 -4.14 12.36
N LEU A 278 -19.37 -3.49 11.19
CA LEU A 278 -20.12 -3.94 10.02
C LEU A 278 -19.36 -3.70 8.71
N SER A 279 -19.39 -4.65 7.77
CA SER A 279 -18.81 -4.45 6.44
C SER A 279 -19.79 -3.74 5.49
N PRO A 280 -19.30 -2.98 4.49
CA PRO A 280 -20.17 -2.35 3.48
C PRO A 280 -21.03 -3.36 2.69
N SER A 281 -20.50 -4.56 2.44
CA SER A 281 -21.23 -5.65 1.78
C SER A 281 -22.39 -6.20 2.63
N ALA A 282 -22.17 -6.36 3.94
CA ALA A 282 -23.21 -6.75 4.88
C ALA A 282 -24.26 -5.63 5.01
N ALA A 283 -23.81 -4.38 5.14
CA ALA A 283 -24.67 -3.22 5.20
C ALA A 283 -25.57 -3.06 3.96
N ASN A 284 -25.06 -3.35 2.76
CA ASN A 284 -25.86 -3.39 1.54
C ASN A 284 -26.96 -4.45 1.58
N THR A 285 -26.64 -5.63 2.11
CA THR A 285 -27.62 -6.71 2.29
C THR A 285 -28.72 -6.29 3.24
N LEU A 286 -28.37 -5.61 4.34
CA LEU A 286 -29.32 -5.06 5.30
C LEU A 286 -30.19 -3.95 4.68
N VAL A 287 -29.61 -2.93 4.03
CA VAL A 287 -30.36 -1.86 3.35
C VAL A 287 -31.31 -2.42 2.29
N SER A 288 -30.88 -3.42 1.53
CA SER A 288 -31.70 -4.10 0.53
C SER A 288 -32.89 -4.83 1.18
N SER A 289 -32.66 -5.58 2.27
CA SER A 289 -33.74 -6.28 3.00
C SER A 289 -34.78 -5.30 3.54
N VAL A 290 -34.35 -4.22 4.21
CA VAL A 290 -35.23 -3.18 4.75
C VAL A 290 -36.00 -2.48 3.64
N ARG A 291 -35.34 -2.11 2.54
CA ARG A 291 -36.00 -1.48 1.37
C ARG A 291 -37.11 -2.37 0.81
N LYS A 292 -36.86 -3.67 0.66
CA LYS A 292 -37.86 -4.64 0.17
C LYS A 292 -39.02 -4.79 1.14
N THR A 293 -38.74 -4.82 2.45
CA THR A 293 -39.78 -4.88 3.49
C THR A 293 -40.65 -3.62 3.48
N LEU A 294 -40.07 -2.42 3.43
CA LEU A 294 -40.83 -1.17 3.34
C LEU A 294 -41.68 -1.08 2.07
N THR A 295 -41.13 -1.55 0.94
CA THR A 295 -41.89 -1.65 -0.33
C THR A 295 -43.06 -2.62 -0.20
N THR A 296 -42.88 -3.71 0.56
CA THR A 296 -43.94 -4.70 0.80
C THR A 296 -45.04 -4.09 1.67
N ILE A 297 -44.68 -3.45 2.78
CA ILE A 297 -45.61 -2.76 3.70
C ILE A 297 -46.45 -1.71 2.97
N LYS A 298 -45.81 -0.89 2.13
CA LYS A 298 -46.49 0.12 1.31
C LYS A 298 -47.59 -0.47 0.42
N ASN A 299 -47.40 -1.69 -0.07
CA ASN A 299 -48.32 -2.36 -0.99
C ASN A 299 -49.40 -3.19 -0.27
N ILE A 300 -49.37 -3.29 1.07
CA ILE A 300 -50.39 -3.99 1.85
C ILE A 300 -51.68 -3.15 1.87
N LYS A 301 -52.84 -3.80 1.67
CA LYS A 301 -54.14 -3.12 1.72
C LYS A 301 -54.42 -2.62 3.14
N GLY A 302 -54.77 -1.34 3.27
CA GLY A 302 -55.07 -0.73 4.57
C GLY A 302 -53.89 0.00 5.24
N TYR A 303 -52.70 0.03 4.62
CA TYR A 303 -51.62 0.89 5.07
C TYR A 303 -51.92 2.38 4.79
N THR A 304 -51.94 3.20 5.84
CA THR A 304 -52.25 4.65 5.80
C THR A 304 -51.02 5.52 6.10
N GLY A 305 -49.85 4.92 6.25
CA GLY A 305 -48.61 5.65 6.52
C GLY A 305 -48.00 6.32 5.30
N SER A 306 -46.97 7.13 5.56
CA SER A 306 -46.26 7.89 4.53
C SER A 306 -45.33 7.01 3.70
N ASP A 307 -45.11 7.39 2.44
CA ASP A 307 -44.10 6.77 1.59
C ASP A 307 -42.68 7.01 2.14
N PHE A 308 -41.75 6.11 1.84
CA PHE A 308 -40.36 6.25 2.29
C PHE A 308 -39.47 6.80 1.18
N ILE A 309 -38.50 7.63 1.57
CA ILE A 309 -37.48 8.16 0.66
C ILE A 309 -36.45 7.07 0.42
N ASN A 310 -36.18 6.76 -0.85
CA ASN A 310 -35.16 5.78 -1.19
C ASN A 310 -33.75 6.37 -1.02
N CYS A 311 -32.79 5.54 -0.67
CA CYS A 311 -31.38 5.92 -0.56
C CYS A 311 -30.50 4.95 -1.36
N GLN A 312 -29.35 5.42 -1.84
CA GLN A 312 -28.35 4.55 -2.45
C GLN A 312 -27.75 3.58 -1.43
N GLY A 313 -27.31 2.41 -1.90
CA GLY A 313 -26.54 1.47 -1.07
C GLY A 313 -25.17 2.02 -0.69
N PHE A 314 -24.42 1.22 0.05
CA PHE A 314 -22.98 1.40 0.25
C PHE A 314 -22.22 0.89 -0.96
N ASP A 315 -20.98 1.31 -1.15
CA ASP A 315 -20.12 0.65 -2.13
C ASP A 315 -19.75 -0.74 -1.58
N ALA A 316 -20.05 -1.82 -2.32
CA ALA A 316 -19.92 -3.19 -1.82
C ALA A 316 -18.45 -3.67 -1.79
N ASP A 317 -17.55 -2.89 -2.37
CA ASP A 317 -16.13 -3.08 -2.23
C ASP A 317 -15.79 -3.09 -0.74
N ARG A 318 -15.05 -4.12 -0.29
CA ARG A 318 -14.34 -4.06 1.01
C ARG A 318 -13.72 -2.67 1.09
N VAL A 319 -13.74 -2.03 2.26
CA VAL A 319 -12.87 -0.86 2.54
C VAL A 319 -11.42 -1.34 2.54
N THR A 320 -10.95 -1.77 1.38
CA THR A 320 -9.56 -1.79 1.01
C THR A 320 -9.21 -0.33 0.80
N ASP A 321 -8.04 0.10 1.28
CA ASP A 321 -7.52 1.44 1.04
C ASP A 321 -7.36 1.80 -0.45
N ALA A 322 -7.86 0.99 -1.40
CA ALA A 322 -7.72 1.12 -2.84
C ALA A 322 -8.09 2.51 -3.38
N TYR A 323 -9.11 3.17 -2.80
CA TYR A 323 -9.52 4.53 -3.17
C TYR A 323 -8.94 5.62 -2.24
N ARG A 324 -8.21 5.23 -1.20
CA ARG A 324 -7.58 6.15 -0.25
C ARG A 324 -6.21 6.59 -0.79
N PRO A 325 -6.03 7.88 -1.10
CA PRO A 325 -4.74 8.39 -1.55
C PRO A 325 -3.67 8.19 -0.45
N TYR A 326 -2.42 8.02 -0.88
CA TYR A 326 -1.25 8.15 0.00
C TYR A 326 -1.14 9.59 0.49
N SER A 327 -0.69 9.77 1.73
CA SER A 327 -0.41 11.11 2.26
C SER A 327 0.70 11.80 1.47
N SER A 328 0.82 13.13 1.59
CA SER A 328 1.90 13.88 0.94
C SER A 328 3.29 13.30 1.28
N ASP A 329 3.53 13.02 2.56
CA ASP A 329 4.80 12.46 3.05
C ASP A 329 5.04 11.03 2.55
N GLU A 330 3.99 10.21 2.45
CA GLU A 330 4.08 8.88 1.84
C GLU A 330 4.43 8.98 0.35
N ARG A 331 3.77 9.87 -0.40
CA ARG A 331 4.03 10.09 -1.84
C ARG A 331 5.46 10.54 -2.10
N VAL A 332 5.96 11.50 -1.32
CA VAL A 332 7.35 12.00 -1.45
C VAL A 332 8.35 10.89 -1.16
N ARG A 333 8.15 10.12 -0.08
CA ARG A 333 9.05 8.99 0.27
C ARG A 333 9.08 7.91 -0.81
N ILE A 334 7.90 7.52 -1.33
CA ILE A 334 7.84 6.53 -2.42
C ILE A 334 8.55 7.08 -3.66
N SER A 335 8.25 8.31 -4.08
CA SER A 335 8.84 8.93 -5.28
C SER A 335 10.36 9.05 -5.17
N ALA A 336 10.87 9.53 -4.02
CA ALA A 336 12.31 9.66 -3.78
C ALA A 336 13.02 8.30 -3.88
N SER A 337 12.52 7.29 -3.18
CA SER A 337 13.12 5.95 -3.20
C SER A 337 13.03 5.28 -4.58
N VAL A 338 11.96 5.52 -5.34
CA VAL A 338 11.81 4.98 -6.70
C VAL A 338 12.80 5.65 -7.66
N ASN A 339 12.98 6.97 -7.56
CA ASN A 339 13.94 7.68 -8.41
C ASN A 339 15.38 7.24 -8.10
N GLU A 340 15.72 7.06 -6.83
CA GLU A 340 17.03 6.55 -6.39
C GLU A 340 17.30 5.14 -6.95
N ASP A 341 16.33 4.22 -6.89
CA ASP A 341 16.47 2.88 -7.46
C ASP A 341 16.62 2.93 -8.98
N ILE A 342 15.85 3.76 -9.68
CA ILE A 342 15.96 3.94 -11.13
C ILE A 342 17.35 4.47 -11.51
N GLU A 343 17.85 5.50 -10.82
CA GLU A 343 19.18 6.07 -11.06
C GLU A 343 20.29 5.04 -10.82
N HIS A 344 20.19 4.28 -9.72
CA HIS A 344 21.11 3.19 -9.42
C HIS A 344 21.11 2.12 -10.53
N TYR A 345 19.94 1.65 -10.95
CA TYR A 345 19.82 0.63 -11.99
C TYR A 345 20.24 1.13 -13.37
N ASN A 346 20.00 2.39 -13.71
CA ASN A 346 20.48 2.99 -14.95
C ASN A 346 22.01 3.14 -14.94
N THR A 347 22.61 3.41 -13.78
CA THR A 347 24.07 3.44 -13.61
C THR A 347 24.68 2.05 -13.87
N LEU A 348 24.06 1.00 -13.32
CA LEU A 348 24.49 -0.39 -13.54
C LEU A 348 24.27 -0.91 -14.97
N ALA A 349 23.41 -0.23 -15.75
CA ALA A 349 23.15 -0.57 -17.15
C ALA A 349 24.20 0.01 -18.12
N GLN A 350 25.06 0.93 -17.64
CA GLN A 350 26.13 1.48 -18.46
C GLN A 350 27.18 0.40 -18.81
N PRO A 351 27.89 0.53 -19.95
CA PRO A 351 28.94 -0.41 -20.33
C PRO A 351 29.99 -0.57 -19.23
N TYR A 352 30.23 -1.82 -18.83
CA TYR A 352 31.17 -2.12 -17.76
C TYR A 352 32.61 -1.74 -18.11
N GLN A 353 33.30 -1.06 -17.19
CA GLN A 353 34.73 -0.78 -17.30
C GLN A 353 35.53 -1.81 -16.51
N LEU A 354 36.41 -2.54 -17.20
CA LEU A 354 37.30 -3.53 -16.59
C LEU A 354 38.19 -2.85 -15.54
N SER A 355 38.23 -3.42 -14.33
CA SER A 355 39.08 -2.87 -13.28
C SER A 355 40.56 -3.18 -13.49
N GLY A 356 40.86 -4.33 -14.10
CA GLY A 356 42.24 -4.83 -14.18
C GLY A 356 42.82 -5.24 -12.81
N ILE A 357 41.97 -5.42 -11.80
CA ILE A 357 42.35 -5.77 -10.43
C ILE A 357 42.24 -7.30 -10.23
N GLY A 358 43.17 -7.87 -9.47
CA GLY A 358 43.23 -9.30 -9.17
C GLY A 358 44.10 -10.09 -10.15
N VAL A 359 44.22 -11.40 -9.88
CA VAL A 359 45.03 -12.34 -10.68
C VAL A 359 44.32 -13.67 -10.81
N ASP A 360 44.73 -14.50 -11.78
CA ASP A 360 44.18 -15.86 -11.95
C ASP A 360 44.42 -16.71 -10.69
N PRO A 361 43.36 -17.04 -9.93
CA PRO A 361 43.52 -17.74 -8.67
C PRO A 361 43.63 -19.26 -8.87
N ILE A 362 43.60 -19.76 -10.12
CA ILE A 362 43.63 -21.19 -10.44
C ILE A 362 45.04 -21.62 -10.85
N ASP A 363 45.45 -22.81 -10.40
CA ASP A 363 46.70 -23.46 -10.80
C ASP A 363 46.54 -24.35 -12.05
N GLU A 364 47.64 -24.91 -12.56
CA GLU A 364 47.64 -25.80 -13.73
C GLU A 364 46.80 -27.08 -13.54
N LYS A 365 46.39 -27.39 -12.30
CA LYS A 365 45.57 -28.56 -11.94
C LYS A 365 44.10 -28.19 -11.72
N GLY A 366 43.70 -26.94 -11.98
CA GLY A 366 42.32 -26.49 -11.81
C GLY A 366 41.92 -26.22 -10.34
N SER A 367 42.89 -26.13 -9.43
CA SER A 367 42.68 -25.90 -8.00
C SER A 367 43.01 -24.47 -7.58
N LEU A 368 42.38 -23.99 -6.50
CA LEU A 368 42.60 -22.65 -5.96
C LEU A 368 44.00 -22.54 -5.33
N LYS A 369 44.80 -21.57 -5.78
CA LYS A 369 46.11 -21.25 -5.21
C LYS A 369 45.99 -20.80 -3.74
N PRO A 370 46.89 -21.24 -2.84
CA PRO A 370 46.92 -20.76 -1.46
C PRO A 370 47.06 -19.23 -1.40
N GLY A 371 46.24 -18.56 -0.59
CA GLY A 371 46.25 -17.09 -0.44
C GLY A 371 45.46 -16.31 -1.50
N CYS A 372 44.97 -16.96 -2.56
CA CYS A 372 44.23 -16.29 -3.64
C CYS A 372 42.70 -16.26 -3.43
N ASN A 373 42.23 -16.54 -2.21
CA ASN A 373 40.80 -16.54 -1.86
C ASN A 373 40.29 -15.12 -1.52
N THR A 374 40.29 -14.22 -2.50
CA THR A 374 39.90 -12.80 -2.32
C THR A 374 38.84 -12.38 -3.34
N LEU A 375 38.00 -11.40 -2.99
CA LEU A 375 36.98 -10.85 -3.89
C LEU A 375 37.59 -10.20 -5.14
N GLU A 376 38.80 -9.64 -5.04
CA GLU A 376 39.56 -9.12 -6.17
C GLU A 376 39.86 -10.20 -7.22
N ASN A 377 40.25 -11.40 -6.77
CA ASN A 377 40.49 -12.51 -7.70
C ASN A 377 39.20 -13.10 -8.27
N ALA A 378 38.08 -13.04 -7.52
CA ALA A 378 36.76 -13.37 -8.06
C ALA A 378 36.33 -12.37 -9.15
N ARG A 379 36.58 -11.07 -8.94
CA ARG A 379 36.36 -10.02 -9.95
C ARG A 379 37.21 -10.27 -11.19
N TRP A 380 38.47 -10.64 -11.02
CA TRP A 380 39.34 -11.00 -12.16
C TRP A 380 38.77 -12.16 -13.00
N ILE A 381 38.25 -13.21 -12.35
CA ILE A 381 37.59 -14.33 -13.05
C ILE A 381 36.36 -13.84 -13.82
N PHE A 382 35.51 -13.03 -13.18
CA PHE A 382 34.32 -12.46 -13.80
C PHE A 382 34.66 -11.65 -15.06
N GLU A 383 35.67 -10.79 -14.97
CA GLU A 383 36.13 -9.92 -16.04
C GLU A 383 36.80 -10.69 -17.20
N ASN A 384 37.72 -11.60 -16.91
CA ASN A 384 38.63 -12.16 -17.92
C ASN A 384 38.23 -13.55 -18.44
N LYS A 385 37.47 -14.31 -17.66
CA LYS A 385 37.10 -15.70 -18.00
C LYS A 385 35.62 -15.87 -18.27
N LEU A 386 34.78 -15.16 -17.51
CA LEU A 386 33.32 -15.24 -17.63
C LEU A 386 32.74 -14.17 -18.56
N GLY A 387 33.57 -13.26 -19.09
CA GLY A 387 33.15 -12.24 -20.06
C GLY A 387 32.12 -11.26 -19.50
N CYS A 388 32.18 -10.96 -18.20
CA CYS A 388 31.21 -10.13 -17.48
C CYS A 388 29.76 -10.63 -17.55
N ALA A 389 29.56 -11.94 -17.80
CA ALA A 389 28.24 -12.56 -17.87
C ALA A 389 27.79 -13.12 -16.51
N HIS A 390 26.48 -13.38 -16.41
CA HIS A 390 25.86 -13.98 -15.23
C HIS A 390 26.53 -15.31 -14.85
N VAL A 391 26.87 -15.43 -13.56
CA VAL A 391 27.31 -16.68 -12.93
C VAL A 391 26.62 -16.80 -11.58
N GLY A 392 25.88 -17.89 -11.38
CA GLY A 392 25.07 -18.12 -10.20
C GLY A 392 25.05 -19.56 -9.73
N HIS A 393 24.17 -19.84 -8.76
CA HIS A 393 24.01 -21.18 -8.19
C HIS A 393 23.49 -22.22 -9.20
N ASP A 394 22.87 -21.78 -10.29
CA ASP A 394 22.46 -22.61 -11.43
C ASP A 394 23.64 -23.30 -12.11
N GLN A 395 24.86 -22.76 -11.96
CA GLN A 395 26.09 -23.29 -12.53
C GLN A 395 26.98 -24.00 -11.49
N LYS A 396 26.42 -24.39 -10.34
CA LYS A 396 27.17 -25.06 -9.26
C LYS A 396 27.86 -26.36 -9.72
N ASP A 397 27.23 -27.06 -10.66
CA ASP A 397 27.73 -28.31 -11.24
C ASP A 397 28.48 -28.09 -12.58
N SER A 398 28.89 -26.85 -12.86
CA SER A 398 29.69 -26.55 -14.05
C SER A 398 31.03 -27.29 -14.03
N GLU A 399 31.41 -27.86 -15.18
CA GLU A 399 32.72 -28.47 -15.39
C GLU A 399 33.85 -27.43 -15.46
N ASP A 400 33.52 -26.14 -15.67
CA ASP A 400 34.50 -25.06 -15.73
C ASP A 400 35.12 -24.79 -14.33
N PRO A 401 36.44 -24.99 -14.15
CA PRO A 401 37.13 -24.69 -12.90
C PRO A 401 36.96 -23.24 -12.45
N HIS A 402 36.90 -22.28 -13.38
CA HIS A 402 36.74 -20.85 -13.08
C HIS A 402 35.39 -20.55 -12.44
N VAL A 403 34.30 -21.15 -12.93
CA VAL A 403 32.96 -21.01 -12.35
C VAL A 403 32.91 -21.57 -10.93
N ARG A 404 33.44 -22.79 -10.72
CA ARG A 404 33.43 -23.43 -9.39
C ARG A 404 34.25 -22.65 -8.37
N VAL A 405 35.42 -22.14 -8.78
CA VAL A 405 36.28 -21.34 -7.90
C VAL A 405 35.63 -19.99 -7.60
N PHE A 406 35.04 -19.32 -8.59
CA PHE A 406 34.28 -18.09 -8.39
C PHE A 406 33.18 -18.25 -7.34
N LEU A 407 32.30 -19.25 -7.50
CA LEU A 407 31.21 -19.53 -6.56
C LEU A 407 31.73 -19.90 -5.17
N ARG A 408 32.87 -20.60 -5.08
CA ARG A 408 33.51 -20.93 -3.81
C ARG A 408 34.03 -19.69 -3.09
N ILE A 409 34.72 -18.78 -3.79
CA ILE A 409 35.22 -17.53 -3.21
C ILE A 409 34.04 -16.69 -2.70
N VAL A 410 33.00 -16.53 -3.53
CA VAL A 410 31.78 -15.78 -3.17
C VAL A 410 31.12 -16.39 -1.93
N SER A 411 30.89 -17.71 -1.89
CA SER A 411 30.24 -18.38 -0.75
C SER A 411 30.98 -18.20 0.58
N ARG A 412 32.30 -18.05 0.54
CA ARG A 412 33.15 -17.87 1.73
C ARG A 412 33.20 -16.41 2.22
N SER A 413 32.85 -15.46 1.36
CA SER A 413 32.84 -14.03 1.72
C SER A 413 31.71 -13.67 2.68
N GLY A 414 30.63 -14.48 2.72
CA GLY A 414 29.44 -14.20 3.52
C GLY A 414 28.52 -13.11 2.95
N ILE A 415 28.91 -12.47 1.84
CA ILE A 415 28.15 -11.43 1.14
C ILE A 415 27.32 -12.07 0.03
N GLY A 416 26.11 -11.54 -0.20
CA GLY A 416 25.24 -12.04 -1.26
C GLY A 416 25.85 -11.82 -2.66
N LEU A 417 25.69 -12.80 -3.55
CA LEU A 417 26.23 -12.74 -4.92
C LEU A 417 25.72 -11.51 -5.70
N ARG A 418 24.45 -11.15 -5.55
CA ARG A 418 23.87 -9.92 -6.12
C ARG A 418 24.64 -8.68 -5.66
N GLU A 419 24.84 -8.53 -4.36
CA GLU A 419 25.50 -7.38 -3.75
C GLU A 419 26.96 -7.24 -4.19
N ILE A 420 27.67 -8.37 -4.38
CA ILE A 420 29.04 -8.37 -4.90
C ILE A 420 29.09 -7.88 -6.35
N VAL A 421 28.25 -8.44 -7.22
CA VAL A 421 28.26 -8.12 -8.66
C VAL A 421 27.76 -6.69 -8.92
N GLU A 422 26.68 -6.28 -8.24
CA GLU A 422 26.18 -4.90 -8.29
C GLU A 422 27.21 -3.92 -7.72
N GLY A 423 27.94 -4.32 -6.66
CA GLY A 423 29.06 -3.54 -6.11
C GLY A 423 30.25 -3.38 -7.06
N TRP A 424 30.37 -4.23 -8.09
CA TRP A 424 31.35 -4.04 -9.15
C TRP A 424 30.89 -3.05 -10.22
N GLY A 425 29.59 -2.74 -10.29
CA GLY A 425 29.02 -1.84 -11.28
C GLY A 425 28.30 -2.53 -12.44
N VAL A 426 27.83 -3.77 -12.26
CA VAL A 426 27.05 -4.52 -13.27
C VAL A 426 25.77 -5.08 -12.66
N HIS A 427 24.70 -5.12 -13.44
CA HIS A 427 23.50 -5.88 -13.07
C HIS A 427 23.82 -7.37 -12.86
N TYR A 428 23.52 -7.90 -11.68
CA TYR A 428 23.55 -9.35 -11.47
C TYR A 428 22.49 -10.07 -12.32
N LEU A 429 21.25 -9.59 -12.26
CA LEU A 429 20.13 -10.09 -13.05
C LEU A 429 19.06 -9.01 -13.16
N VAL A 430 18.53 -8.79 -14.36
CA VAL A 430 17.38 -7.90 -14.59
C VAL A 430 16.10 -8.64 -14.21
N ASP A 431 15.79 -8.67 -12.91
CA ASP A 431 14.63 -9.35 -12.34
C ASP A 431 13.50 -8.38 -11.98
N ALA A 432 12.45 -8.91 -11.35
CA ALA A 432 11.31 -8.11 -10.91
C ALA A 432 11.73 -6.95 -9.98
N GLN A 433 12.84 -7.07 -9.23
CA GLN A 433 13.30 -6.00 -8.34
C GLN A 433 13.80 -4.78 -9.11
N VAL A 434 14.41 -4.99 -10.28
CA VAL A 434 14.93 -3.96 -11.18
C VAL A 434 13.80 -3.30 -11.97
N ILE A 435 12.82 -4.09 -12.42
CA ILE A 435 11.73 -3.59 -13.28
C ILE A 435 10.59 -2.91 -12.50
N THR A 436 10.33 -3.34 -11.26
CA THR A 436 9.21 -2.81 -10.44
C THR A 436 9.25 -1.29 -10.19
N PRO A 437 10.40 -0.65 -9.89
CA PRO A 437 10.48 0.81 -9.74
C PRO A 437 9.96 1.56 -10.96
N TYR A 438 10.29 1.11 -12.18
CA TYR A 438 9.80 1.72 -13.42
C TYR A 438 8.28 1.60 -13.56
N ALA A 439 7.70 0.45 -13.20
CA ALA A 439 6.26 0.26 -13.19
C ALA A 439 5.56 1.16 -12.15
N ILE A 440 6.15 1.32 -10.96
CA ILE A 440 5.65 2.25 -9.92
C ILE A 440 5.73 3.69 -10.43
N LYS A 441 6.86 4.10 -11.03
CA LYS A 441 7.06 5.45 -11.55
C LYS A 441 6.08 5.76 -12.67
N LEU A 442 5.87 4.81 -13.59
CA LEU A 442 4.89 4.96 -14.67
C LEU A 442 3.48 5.16 -14.11
N ALA A 443 3.09 4.36 -13.11
CA ALA A 443 1.81 4.49 -12.41
C ALA A 443 1.65 5.84 -11.70
N GLN A 444 2.71 6.34 -11.05
CA GLN A 444 2.72 7.64 -10.37
C GLN A 444 2.55 8.81 -11.35
N VAL A 445 3.22 8.76 -12.50
CA VAL A 445 3.22 9.86 -13.47
C VAL A 445 1.94 9.90 -14.29
N THR A 446 1.37 8.72 -14.61
CA THR A 446 0.25 8.61 -15.57
C THR A 446 -1.11 8.38 -14.91
N GLY A 447 -1.15 7.84 -13.68
CA GLY A 447 -2.41 7.45 -13.04
C GLY A 447 -3.15 6.31 -13.77
N LEU A 448 -2.46 5.52 -14.61
CA LEU A 448 -3.03 4.36 -15.27
C LEU A 448 -3.47 3.30 -14.25
N ASN A 449 -4.51 2.53 -14.60
CA ASN A 449 -4.94 1.41 -13.76
C ASN A 449 -3.90 0.26 -13.84
N ALA A 450 -4.02 -0.71 -12.93
CA ALA A 450 -3.12 -1.85 -12.87
C ALA A 450 -3.08 -2.62 -14.20
N ASP A 451 -4.25 -2.88 -14.80
CA ASP A 451 -4.33 -3.74 -15.98
C ASP A 451 -3.79 -3.07 -17.25
N SER A 452 -3.98 -1.76 -17.42
CA SER A 452 -3.34 -0.99 -18.49
C SER A 452 -1.83 -1.09 -18.37
N ILE A 453 -1.25 -0.91 -17.17
CA ILE A 453 0.20 -0.99 -16.98
C ILE A 453 0.73 -2.38 -17.32
N LYS A 454 0.00 -3.44 -16.98
CA LYS A 454 0.42 -4.83 -17.27
C LYS A 454 0.47 -5.10 -18.77
N LEU A 455 -0.47 -4.55 -19.54
CA LEU A 455 -0.70 -4.92 -20.94
C LEU A 455 0.08 -4.08 -21.96
N LEU A 456 0.72 -2.98 -21.52
CA LEU A 456 1.51 -2.09 -22.38
C LEU A 456 2.58 -2.84 -23.17
N ASP A 457 2.70 -2.47 -24.44
CA ASP A 457 3.73 -2.88 -25.39
C ASP A 457 4.80 -1.79 -25.56
N VAL A 458 5.94 -2.15 -26.14
CA VAL A 458 7.09 -1.24 -26.33
C VAL A 458 6.84 -0.07 -27.27
N ASP A 459 5.82 -0.18 -28.13
CA ASP A 459 5.46 0.81 -29.16
C ASP A 459 4.20 1.62 -28.79
N ASP A 460 3.65 1.40 -27.59
CA ASP A 460 2.43 2.06 -27.12
C ASP A 460 2.61 3.54 -26.76
N TYR A 461 3.86 3.97 -26.56
CA TYR A 461 4.18 5.39 -26.35
C TYR A 461 4.38 6.10 -27.69
N GLU A 462 3.55 7.13 -27.94
CA GLU A 462 3.64 7.97 -29.11
C GLU A 462 3.98 9.42 -28.71
N PRO A 463 5.17 9.94 -29.07
CA PRO A 463 5.59 11.30 -28.72
C PRO A 463 4.70 12.39 -29.32
N LYS A 464 4.10 12.13 -30.49
CA LYS A 464 3.18 13.03 -31.19
C LYS A 464 2.13 12.24 -31.95
N HIS A 465 0.90 12.22 -31.44
CA HIS A 465 -0.22 11.56 -32.10
C HIS A 465 -0.55 12.26 -33.45
N PRO A 466 -0.76 11.51 -34.55
CA PRO A 466 -0.91 12.07 -35.90
C PRO A 466 -2.07 13.08 -36.05
N LEU A 467 -3.15 12.90 -35.30
CA LEU A 467 -4.35 13.76 -35.42
C LEU A 467 -4.34 14.98 -34.49
N THR A 468 -3.69 14.88 -33.32
CA THR A 468 -3.79 15.90 -32.27
C THR A 468 -2.47 16.60 -31.99
N GLY A 469 -1.36 16.07 -32.48
CA GLY A 469 -0.01 16.59 -32.24
C GLY A 469 0.44 16.50 -30.77
N ARG A 470 -0.30 15.78 -29.92
CA ARG A 470 -0.03 15.63 -28.48
C ARG A 470 0.59 14.26 -28.18
N PRO A 471 1.47 14.16 -27.15
CA PRO A 471 1.98 12.87 -26.71
C PRO A 471 0.88 12.05 -26.04
N CYS A 472 0.87 10.74 -26.30
CA CYS A 472 -0.11 9.84 -25.71
C CYS A 472 0.42 8.42 -25.50
N LEU A 473 -0.26 7.69 -24.60
CA LEU A 473 -0.14 6.24 -24.46
C LEU A 473 -1.37 5.57 -25.06
N ARG A 474 -1.13 4.56 -25.90
CA ARG A 474 -2.15 3.65 -26.43
C ARG A 474 -2.19 2.41 -25.55
N TYR A 475 -3.37 1.97 -25.11
CA TYR A 475 -3.49 0.71 -24.37
C TYR A 475 -4.86 0.08 -24.56
N TRP A 476 -4.93 -1.23 -24.31
CA TRP A 476 -6.15 -2.01 -24.43
C TRP A 476 -6.88 -2.17 -23.10
N LYS A 477 -8.22 -2.17 -23.13
CA LYS A 477 -9.06 -2.45 -21.97
C LYS A 477 -10.22 -3.36 -22.37
N GLU A 478 -10.23 -4.58 -21.87
CA GLU A 478 -11.39 -5.46 -22.03
C GLU A 478 -12.59 -4.85 -21.28
N ARG A 479 -13.63 -4.49 -22.02
CA ARG A 479 -14.90 -4.08 -21.42
C ARG A 479 -15.83 -5.28 -21.46
N SER A 480 -16.37 -5.63 -20.30
CA SER A 480 -17.38 -6.67 -20.12
C SER A 480 -18.70 -6.22 -20.74
N ASP A 481 -18.80 -6.31 -22.06
CA ASP A 481 -20.03 -6.58 -22.79
C ASP A 481 -19.62 -6.91 -24.23
N GLY A 482 -19.62 -8.20 -24.54
CA GLY A 482 -19.32 -8.68 -25.87
C GLY A 482 -20.43 -8.26 -26.82
N GLU A 483 -20.21 -7.15 -27.55
CA GLU A 483 -20.78 -6.94 -28.88
C GLU A 483 -20.21 -5.67 -29.54
N LYS A 484 -19.42 -5.89 -30.60
CA LYS A 484 -19.26 -5.13 -31.86
C LYS A 484 -17.78 -4.92 -32.23
N LEU A 485 -17.32 -5.77 -33.15
CA LEU A 485 -16.16 -5.51 -33.98
C LEU A 485 -16.43 -4.29 -34.86
N MET A 486 -15.64 -3.23 -34.73
CA MET A 486 -15.54 -2.16 -35.73
C MET A 486 -14.07 -1.87 -36.02
N HIS A 487 -13.61 -2.29 -37.21
CA HIS A 487 -12.26 -2.12 -37.71
C HIS A 487 -11.86 -0.65 -37.96
N LEU A 488 -11.55 0.09 -36.89
CA LEU A 488 -10.77 1.33 -36.93
C LEU A 488 -9.96 1.44 -35.62
N ASP A 489 -8.68 1.05 -35.65
CA ASP A 489 -7.76 0.97 -34.49
C ASP A 489 -7.66 2.23 -33.61
N ILE A 490 -8.09 3.40 -34.09
CA ILE A 490 -8.09 4.66 -33.32
C ILE A 490 -9.26 4.72 -32.31
N PHE A 491 -10.33 3.94 -32.52
CA PHE A 491 -11.52 3.95 -31.65
C PHE A 491 -11.55 2.80 -30.64
N GLU A 492 -10.69 1.78 -30.78
CA GLU A 492 -10.64 0.64 -29.86
C GLU A 492 -9.55 0.79 -28.77
N ALA A 493 -8.49 1.57 -29.03
CA ALA A 493 -7.50 1.91 -28.02
C ALA A 493 -7.99 3.08 -27.14
N ASP A 494 -8.01 2.89 -25.81
CA ASP A 494 -8.21 4.00 -24.87
C ASP A 494 -6.92 4.87 -24.92
N ILE A 495 -7.06 6.16 -25.29
CA ILE A 495 -5.93 7.10 -25.40
C ILE A 495 -5.83 7.94 -24.14
N THR A 496 -4.69 7.88 -23.44
CA THR A 496 -4.37 8.82 -22.35
C THR A 496 -3.46 9.93 -22.87
N TRP A 497 -3.96 11.17 -22.80
CA TRP A 497 -3.19 12.36 -23.14
C TRP A 497 -2.20 12.70 -22.03
N LEU A 498 -0.95 12.99 -22.40
CA LEU A 498 0.10 13.37 -21.46
C LEU A 498 0.40 14.87 -21.55
N THR A 499 0.75 15.49 -20.42
CA THR A 499 1.39 16.80 -20.43
C THR A 499 2.82 16.68 -20.96
N THR A 500 3.45 17.81 -21.33
CA THR A 500 4.83 17.82 -21.80
C THR A 500 5.81 17.21 -20.80
N SER A 501 5.66 17.51 -19.51
CA SER A 501 6.52 16.95 -18.45
C SER A 501 6.28 15.46 -18.23
N GLN A 502 5.02 15.01 -18.24
CA GLN A 502 4.69 13.58 -18.18
C GLN A 502 5.26 12.83 -19.39
N SER A 503 5.16 13.41 -20.58
CA SER A 503 5.69 12.83 -21.81
C SER A 503 7.19 12.57 -21.72
N TYR A 504 7.98 13.52 -21.22
CA TYR A 504 9.42 13.31 -21.04
C TYR A 504 9.71 12.18 -20.04
N ALA A 505 9.00 12.14 -18.91
CA ALA A 505 9.18 11.09 -17.91
C ALA A 505 8.78 9.70 -18.47
N VAL A 506 7.67 9.61 -19.19
CA VAL A 506 7.21 8.38 -19.83
C VAL A 506 8.19 7.92 -20.92
N ALA A 507 8.65 8.83 -21.77
CA ALA A 507 9.65 8.53 -22.79
C ALA A 507 10.92 7.93 -22.17
N GLN A 508 11.43 8.55 -21.11
CA GLN A 508 12.62 8.07 -20.41
C GLN A 508 12.41 6.65 -19.86
N ILE A 509 11.27 6.39 -19.22
CA ILE A 509 10.94 5.06 -18.69
C ILE A 509 10.91 4.00 -19.81
N PHE A 510 10.33 4.31 -20.96
CA PHE A 510 10.27 3.39 -22.09
C PHE A 510 11.67 3.09 -22.65
N GLU A 511 12.50 4.11 -22.82
CA GLU A 511 13.88 3.94 -23.30
C GLU A 511 14.74 3.16 -22.31
N ASP A 512 14.63 3.44 -21.01
CA ASP A 512 15.37 2.74 -19.96
C ASP A 512 15.00 1.25 -19.92
N ILE A 513 13.70 0.93 -19.97
CA ILE A 513 13.25 -0.47 -19.99
C ILE A 513 13.69 -1.18 -21.26
N LYS A 514 13.62 -0.51 -22.42
CA LYS A 514 14.12 -1.07 -23.69
C LYS A 514 15.61 -1.40 -23.58
N ALA A 515 16.40 -0.49 -23.05
CA ALA A 515 17.83 -0.70 -22.83
C ALA A 515 18.12 -1.85 -21.85
N LEU A 516 17.44 -1.88 -20.70
CA LEU A 516 17.61 -2.93 -19.67
C LEU A 516 17.23 -4.32 -20.16
N THR A 517 16.21 -4.42 -21.03
CA THR A 517 15.67 -5.71 -21.49
C THR A 517 16.27 -6.16 -22.84
N ALA A 518 17.04 -5.31 -23.52
CA ALA A 518 17.53 -5.56 -24.88
C ALA A 518 18.28 -6.90 -25.03
N SER A 519 19.09 -7.28 -24.04
CA SER A 519 19.95 -8.47 -24.10
C SER A 519 19.18 -9.80 -24.13
N PHE A 520 17.95 -9.84 -23.62
CA PHE A 520 17.13 -11.06 -23.55
C PHE A 520 15.74 -10.92 -24.18
N ARG A 521 15.40 -9.75 -24.73
CA ARG A 521 14.09 -9.54 -25.36
C ARG A 521 13.88 -10.37 -26.61
N GLU A 522 14.91 -10.53 -27.45
CA GLU A 522 14.81 -11.35 -28.67
C GLU A 522 14.60 -12.84 -28.37
N SER A 523 15.18 -13.33 -27.27
CA SER A 523 15.02 -14.71 -26.79
C SER A 523 13.71 -14.94 -26.02
N ALA A 524 12.92 -13.89 -25.76
CA ALA A 524 11.63 -14.00 -25.10
C ALA A 524 10.61 -14.76 -25.97
N PRO A 525 9.67 -15.49 -25.35
CA PRO A 525 8.55 -16.11 -26.06
C PRO A 525 7.79 -15.08 -26.92
N PRO A 526 7.29 -15.45 -28.12
CA PRO A 526 6.64 -14.50 -29.03
C PRO A 526 5.50 -13.69 -28.39
N VAL A 527 4.75 -14.31 -27.47
CA VAL A 527 3.62 -13.68 -26.76
C VAL A 527 4.05 -12.58 -25.77
N MET A 528 5.32 -12.58 -25.33
CA MET A 528 5.84 -11.64 -24.33
C MET A 528 6.86 -10.66 -24.90
N ARG A 529 7.39 -10.92 -26.10
CA ARG A 529 8.49 -10.16 -26.72
C ARG A 529 8.18 -8.66 -26.84
N ASP A 530 6.95 -8.36 -27.22
CA ASP A 530 6.51 -7.00 -27.52
C ASP A 530 6.01 -6.27 -26.25
N LYS A 531 5.83 -7.00 -25.14
CA LYS A 531 5.38 -6.43 -23.87
C LYS A 531 6.44 -5.51 -23.28
N LEU A 532 6.02 -4.36 -22.75
CA LEU A 532 6.91 -3.38 -22.16
C LEU A 532 7.69 -3.97 -20.98
N PHE A 533 6.95 -4.49 -20.00
CA PHE A 533 7.54 -5.05 -18.78
C PHE A 533 7.78 -6.55 -18.89
N ILE A 534 9.04 -6.90 -19.12
CA ILE A 534 9.57 -8.26 -19.06
C ILE A 534 10.79 -8.32 -18.14
N TRP A 535 11.01 -9.46 -17.48
CA TRP A 535 12.16 -9.67 -16.60
C TRP A 535 12.58 -11.14 -16.54
N GLN A 536 13.80 -11.40 -16.07
CA GLN A 536 14.30 -12.75 -15.81
C GLN A 536 14.00 -13.14 -14.36
N SER A 537 13.37 -14.30 -14.15
CA SER A 537 12.99 -14.72 -12.81
C SER A 537 14.20 -15.16 -11.98
N SER A 538 14.32 -14.64 -10.76
CA SER A 538 15.35 -15.01 -9.77
C SER A 538 14.95 -16.19 -8.87
N ALA A 539 13.79 -16.82 -9.12
CA ALA A 539 13.32 -17.93 -8.30
C ALA A 539 14.01 -19.24 -8.67
N PRO A 540 14.41 -20.10 -7.71
CA PRO A 540 15.21 -21.30 -7.99
C PRO A 540 14.62 -22.28 -9.01
N ARG A 541 13.28 -22.39 -9.08
CA ARG A 541 12.58 -23.33 -9.99
C ARG A 541 12.38 -22.79 -11.40
N SER A 542 12.47 -21.48 -11.58
CA SER A 542 12.21 -20.78 -12.85
C SER A 542 13.35 -19.81 -13.14
N PHE A 543 14.56 -20.16 -12.75
CA PHE A 543 15.69 -19.25 -12.78
C PHE A 543 16.02 -18.85 -14.23
N MET A 544 16.22 -17.55 -14.47
CA MET A 544 16.40 -16.94 -15.80
C MET A 544 15.24 -17.10 -16.80
N GLU A 545 14.14 -17.73 -16.40
CA GLU A 545 12.94 -17.79 -17.22
C GLU A 545 12.36 -16.37 -17.38
N ILE A 546 12.09 -15.98 -18.63
CA ILE A 546 11.55 -14.67 -18.96
C ILE A 546 10.06 -14.65 -18.59
N LYS A 547 9.68 -13.67 -17.76
CA LYS A 547 8.31 -13.44 -17.30
C LYS A 547 7.86 -12.04 -17.69
N SER A 548 6.54 -11.86 -17.73
CA SER A 548 5.89 -10.57 -17.96
C SER A 548 4.76 -10.36 -16.97
N PHE A 549 4.39 -9.10 -16.75
CA PHE A 549 3.19 -8.76 -15.98
C PHE A 549 1.90 -9.11 -16.72
N ALA A 550 1.93 -9.16 -18.06
CA ALA A 550 0.76 -9.48 -18.89
C ALA A 550 0.39 -10.96 -18.87
N THR A 551 1.39 -11.84 -18.91
CA THR A 551 1.21 -13.30 -19.02
C THR A 551 1.39 -14.03 -17.68
N GLY A 552 1.78 -13.29 -16.63
CA GLY A 552 1.90 -13.78 -15.26
C GLY A 552 0.55 -14.01 -14.59
N LYS A 553 0.58 -14.44 -13.33
CA LYS A 553 -0.62 -14.48 -12.48
C LYS A 553 -1.23 -13.07 -12.38
N GLU A 554 -2.56 -12.97 -12.30
CA GLU A 554 -3.27 -11.68 -12.20
C GLU A 554 -2.73 -10.76 -11.08
N SER A 555 -2.21 -11.35 -10.00
CA SER A 555 -1.63 -10.67 -8.84
C SER A 555 -0.16 -10.27 -8.97
N ALA A 556 0.54 -10.61 -10.05
CA ALA A 556 2.00 -10.44 -10.16
C ALA A 556 2.46 -8.99 -9.96
N LEU A 557 1.74 -8.01 -10.54
CA LEU A 557 2.03 -6.59 -10.35
C LEU A 557 1.83 -6.15 -8.88
N PHE A 558 0.75 -6.62 -8.25
CA PHE A 558 0.45 -6.31 -6.84
C PHE A 558 1.50 -6.92 -5.89
N GLU A 559 1.90 -8.16 -6.14
CA GLU A 559 2.95 -8.84 -5.38
C GLU A 559 4.29 -8.13 -5.50
N SER A 560 4.65 -7.68 -6.72
CA SER A 560 5.86 -6.89 -6.95
C SER A 560 5.86 -5.58 -6.17
N PHE A 561 4.75 -4.85 -6.14
CA PHE A 561 4.64 -3.57 -5.43
C PHE A 561 4.70 -3.78 -3.90
N ALA A 562 4.04 -4.81 -3.40
CA ALA A 562 4.09 -5.19 -1.98
C ALA A 562 5.52 -5.62 -1.57
N ALA A 563 6.20 -6.40 -2.42
CA ALA A 563 7.58 -6.81 -2.19
C ALA A 563 8.53 -5.61 -2.19
N TYR A 564 8.33 -4.64 -3.09
CA TYR A 564 9.08 -3.39 -3.14
C TYR A 564 8.94 -2.58 -1.84
N ALA A 565 7.70 -2.37 -1.38
CA ALA A 565 7.45 -1.63 -0.14
C ALA A 565 8.05 -2.33 1.09
N LYS A 566 8.00 -3.65 1.13
CA LYS A 566 8.63 -4.45 2.19
C LYS A 566 10.15 -4.32 2.16
N ARG A 567 10.77 -4.40 0.98
CA ARG A 567 12.23 -4.25 0.80
C ARG A 567 12.72 -2.88 1.26
N LYS A 568 11.97 -1.83 0.94
CA LYS A 568 12.31 -0.45 1.31
C LYS A 568 11.87 -0.06 2.73
N GLY A 569 11.16 -0.94 3.44
CA GLY A 569 10.71 -0.68 4.82
C GLY A 569 9.74 0.51 4.93
N PHE A 570 8.90 0.74 3.92
CA PHE A 570 7.96 1.86 3.98
C PHE A 570 6.95 1.69 5.12
N LEU A 571 6.78 2.74 5.92
CA LEU A 571 5.84 2.80 7.03
C LEU A 571 4.74 3.83 6.76
N ASN A 572 3.50 3.47 7.11
CA ASN A 572 2.36 4.38 7.10
C ASN A 572 2.41 5.35 8.30
N SER A 573 1.49 6.32 8.34
CA SER A 573 1.40 7.29 9.45
C SER A 573 1.15 6.68 10.83
N ALA A 574 0.69 5.42 10.90
CA ALA A 574 0.48 4.67 12.15
C ALA A 574 1.70 3.81 12.55
N GLY A 575 2.82 3.93 11.84
CA GLY A 575 4.05 3.16 12.09
C GLY A 575 3.97 1.69 11.65
N GLN A 576 2.95 1.30 10.89
CA GLN A 576 2.78 -0.05 10.33
C GLN A 576 3.33 -0.11 8.90
N GLN A 577 3.61 -1.31 8.41
CA GLN A 577 4.07 -1.51 7.03
C GLN A 577 3.09 -0.92 6.02
N LEU A 578 3.58 -0.03 5.15
CA LEU A 578 2.78 0.61 4.12
C LEU A 578 2.37 -0.41 3.04
N SER A 579 1.06 -0.54 2.83
CA SER A 579 0.51 -1.31 1.72
C SER A 579 0.61 -0.51 0.42
N LEU A 580 1.71 -0.73 -0.33
CA LEU A 580 1.89 -0.16 -1.66
C LEU A 580 1.13 -0.99 -2.69
N THR A 581 0.13 -0.40 -3.34
CA THR A 581 -0.67 -1.07 -4.37
C THR A 581 -0.83 -0.19 -5.61
N PRO A 582 -0.85 -0.77 -6.82
CA PRO A 582 -1.12 -0.01 -8.04
C PRO A 582 -2.44 0.77 -7.97
N SER A 583 -3.48 0.17 -7.37
CA SER A 583 -4.80 0.78 -7.27
C SER A 583 -4.82 2.11 -6.50
N ARG A 584 -3.93 2.29 -5.52
CA ARG A 584 -3.84 3.51 -4.70
C ARG A 584 -3.05 4.64 -5.34
N LEU A 585 -2.20 4.34 -6.32
CA LEU A 585 -1.39 5.35 -7.00
C LEU A 585 -2.24 6.30 -7.84
N ARG A 586 -3.31 5.79 -8.49
CA ARG A 586 -4.24 6.62 -9.27
C ARG A 586 -4.99 7.65 -8.40
N PRO A 587 -5.63 7.29 -7.27
CA PRO A 587 -6.16 8.27 -6.31
C PRO A 587 -5.12 9.24 -5.78
N SER A 588 -3.91 8.76 -5.50
CA SER A 588 -2.81 9.60 -4.99
C SER A 588 -2.35 10.67 -5.98
N PHE A 589 -2.29 10.30 -7.26
CA PHE A 589 -2.01 11.19 -8.37
C PHE A 589 -3.12 12.23 -8.54
N ILE A 590 -4.39 11.83 -8.45
CA ILE A 590 -5.53 12.76 -8.53
C ILE A 590 -5.54 13.73 -7.35
N SER A 591 -5.24 13.26 -6.13
CA SER A 591 -5.08 14.14 -4.97
C SER A 591 -4.04 15.22 -5.23
N GLU A 592 -2.92 14.89 -5.88
CA GLU A 592 -1.88 15.85 -6.26
C GLU A 592 -2.39 16.90 -7.27
N LEU A 593 -3.21 16.48 -8.23
CA LEU A 593 -3.83 17.40 -9.20
C LEU A 593 -4.84 18.34 -8.52
N VAL A 594 -5.66 17.82 -7.60
CA VAL A 594 -6.64 18.61 -6.84
C VAL A 594 -5.93 19.58 -5.87
N GLU A 595 -4.85 19.15 -5.23
CA GLU A 595 -4.00 20.01 -4.40
C GLU A 595 -3.38 21.15 -5.21
N ARG A 596 -3.08 20.93 -6.49
CA ARG A 596 -2.55 21.93 -7.43
C ARG A 596 -3.61 22.75 -8.17
N ASP A 597 -4.89 22.66 -7.76
CA ASP A 597 -6.01 23.40 -8.36
C ASP A 597 -6.21 23.14 -9.86
N VAL A 598 -5.91 21.92 -10.31
CA VAL A 598 -6.15 21.51 -11.70
C VAL A 598 -7.66 21.42 -11.97
N PRO A 599 -8.19 22.01 -13.06
CA PRO A 599 -9.61 21.93 -13.39
C PRO A 599 -10.13 20.50 -13.50
N ILE A 600 -11.35 20.24 -13.00
CA ILE A 600 -11.99 18.91 -13.04
C ILE A 600 -12.07 18.36 -14.47
N ARG A 601 -12.25 19.24 -15.48
CA ARG A 601 -12.31 18.85 -16.88
C ARG A 601 -10.96 18.38 -17.43
N GLU A 602 -9.86 18.92 -16.91
CA GLU A 602 -8.51 18.47 -17.22
C GLU A 602 -8.21 17.14 -16.51
N ILE A 603 -8.63 17.00 -15.24
CA ILE A 603 -8.58 15.72 -14.51
C ILE A 603 -9.36 14.63 -15.28
N GLN A 604 -10.56 14.96 -15.80
CA GLN A 604 -11.35 14.04 -16.63
C GLN A 604 -10.57 13.56 -17.87
N LEU A 605 -9.90 14.48 -18.58
CA LEU A 605 -9.08 14.17 -19.76
C LEU A 605 -7.89 13.27 -19.40
N ILE A 606 -7.20 13.58 -18.31
CA ILE A 606 -6.04 12.78 -17.84
C ILE A 606 -6.49 11.36 -17.45
N LEU A 607 -7.66 11.23 -16.81
CA LEU A 607 -8.19 9.93 -16.39
C LEU A 607 -8.83 9.10 -17.51
N GLY A 608 -9.04 9.69 -18.70
CA GLY A 608 -9.74 9.05 -19.81
C GLY A 608 -11.22 8.78 -19.50
N HIS A 609 -11.84 9.56 -18.61
CA HIS A 609 -13.25 9.38 -18.26
C HIS A 609 -14.15 10.00 -19.33
N LYS A 610 -15.01 9.18 -19.95
CA LYS A 610 -15.95 9.63 -20.98
C LYS A 610 -16.95 10.69 -20.46
N HIS A 611 -17.43 10.52 -19.24
CA HIS A 611 -18.43 11.39 -18.62
C HIS A 611 -17.86 12.09 -17.39
N ILE A 612 -18.22 13.36 -17.21
CA ILE A 612 -17.79 14.16 -16.06
C ILE A 612 -18.37 13.61 -14.75
N ASP A 613 -19.58 13.02 -14.79
CA ASP A 613 -20.21 12.38 -13.63
C ASP A 613 -19.35 11.24 -13.08
N THR A 614 -18.66 10.50 -13.95
CA THR A 614 -17.72 9.46 -13.53
C THR A 614 -16.53 10.06 -12.78
N THR A 615 -16.00 11.20 -13.24
CA THR A 615 -14.93 11.93 -12.54
C THR A 615 -15.42 12.47 -11.20
N LEU A 616 -16.61 13.07 -11.16
CA LEU A 616 -17.19 13.61 -9.93
C LEU A 616 -17.47 12.51 -8.89
N ALA A 617 -18.11 11.41 -9.29
CA ALA A 617 -18.33 10.26 -8.41
C ALA A 617 -17.02 9.63 -7.94
N TYR A 618 -15.98 9.63 -8.78
CA TYR A 618 -14.66 9.14 -8.41
C TYR A 618 -13.95 10.06 -7.41
N LEU A 619 -14.09 11.38 -7.56
CA LEU A 619 -13.58 12.36 -6.60
C LEU A 619 -14.34 12.29 -5.27
N ASP A 620 -15.66 12.15 -5.31
CA ASP A 620 -16.53 12.06 -4.11
C ASP A 620 -16.21 10.82 -3.24
N ARG A 621 -15.73 9.73 -3.86
CA ARG A 621 -15.26 8.52 -3.16
C ARG A 621 -13.91 8.69 -2.46
N MET A 622 -13.10 9.65 -2.90
CA MET A 622 -11.84 9.95 -2.22
C MET A 622 -12.15 10.82 -1.03
N ASP A 623 -11.49 10.58 0.11
CA ASP A 623 -11.70 11.32 1.36
C ASP A 623 -11.12 12.76 1.29
N PHE A 624 -11.56 13.53 0.29
CA PHE A 624 -11.25 14.94 0.13
C PHE A 624 -12.00 15.81 1.13
N ASN A 625 -12.81 15.24 2.04
CA ASN A 625 -13.41 15.98 3.13
C ASN A 625 -12.35 16.75 3.93
N HIS A 626 -11.15 16.21 4.10
CA HIS A 626 -10.05 16.94 4.74
C HIS A 626 -9.55 18.13 3.91
N ILE A 627 -9.35 17.94 2.60
CA ILE A 627 -8.85 19.00 1.69
C ILE A 627 -9.90 20.09 1.48
N ALA A 628 -11.15 19.69 1.27
CA ALA A 628 -12.29 20.59 1.15
C ALA A 628 -12.50 21.40 2.43
N ARG A 629 -12.45 20.77 3.61
CA ARG A 629 -12.51 21.48 4.90
C ARG A 629 -11.32 22.40 5.11
N SER A 630 -10.11 21.99 4.76
CA SER A 630 -8.92 22.84 4.87
C SER A 630 -8.99 24.07 3.96
N LYS A 631 -9.38 23.91 2.69
CA LYS A 631 -9.56 25.04 1.77
C LYS A 631 -10.74 25.93 2.20
N LEU A 632 -11.83 25.34 2.69
CA LEU A 632 -12.95 26.10 3.24
C LEU A 632 -12.55 26.89 4.49
N ASP A 633 -11.75 26.30 5.39
CA ASP A 633 -11.27 26.96 6.61
C ASP A 633 -10.30 28.10 6.29
N VAL A 634 -9.42 27.94 5.29
CA VAL A 634 -8.56 29.02 4.77
C VAL A 634 -9.41 30.15 4.18
N ALA A 635 -10.34 29.85 3.28
CA ALA A 635 -11.20 30.86 2.66
C ALA A 635 -12.11 31.56 3.70
N LEU A 636 -12.61 30.82 4.70
CA LEU A 636 -13.38 31.39 5.80
C LEU A 636 -12.52 32.28 6.69
N ARG A 637 -11.26 31.91 6.95
CA ARG A 637 -10.31 32.78 7.67
C ARG A 637 -10.00 34.04 6.88
N GLU A 638 -9.72 33.94 5.59
CA GLU A 638 -9.49 35.11 4.73
C GLU A 638 -10.71 36.03 4.69
N LEU A 639 -11.93 35.48 4.61
CA LEU A 639 -13.17 36.25 4.71
C LEU A 639 -13.36 36.89 6.09
N HIS A 640 -13.02 36.17 7.17
CA HIS A 640 -13.11 36.67 8.53
C HIS A 640 -12.06 37.75 8.81
N GLU A 641 -10.83 37.59 8.31
CA GLU A 641 -9.75 38.58 8.38
C GLU A 641 -10.13 39.82 7.57
N SER A 642 -10.63 39.65 6.34
CA SER A 642 -11.14 40.76 5.52
C SER A 642 -12.32 41.47 6.19
N ALA A 643 -13.26 40.72 6.78
CA ALA A 643 -14.39 41.30 7.51
C ALA A 643 -13.96 41.97 8.83
N ALA A 644 -12.92 41.45 9.50
CA ALA A 644 -12.35 42.05 10.69
C ALA A 644 -11.55 43.32 10.37
N GLU A 645 -10.81 43.36 9.26
CA GLU A 645 -10.17 44.58 8.75
C GLU A 645 -11.21 45.64 8.36
N VAL A 646 -12.33 45.23 7.74
CA VAL A 646 -13.46 46.12 7.48
C VAL A 646 -14.09 46.61 8.80
N ALA A 647 -14.23 45.74 9.80
CA ALA A 647 -14.76 46.09 11.12
C ALA A 647 -13.81 46.98 11.95
N ASP A 648 -12.49 46.82 11.84
CA ASP A 648 -11.49 47.67 12.48
C ASP A 648 -11.37 49.04 11.79
N ASN A 649 -11.58 49.09 10.47
CA ASN A 649 -11.76 50.34 9.74
C ASN A 649 -13.09 51.05 10.08
N LEU A 650 -14.11 50.31 10.55
CA LEU A 650 -15.37 50.86 11.04
C LEU A 650 -15.28 51.30 12.52
N SER A 651 -14.50 50.59 13.35
CA SER A 651 -14.36 50.86 14.80
C SER A 651 -13.44 52.03 15.13
N SER A 652 -12.65 52.50 14.15
CA SER A 652 -11.78 53.68 14.24
C SER A 652 -12.43 54.98 13.75
N SER A 653 -13.77 55.05 13.70
CA SER A 653 -14.51 56.25 13.25
C SER A 653 -15.62 56.70 14.21
N GLU A 654 -15.29 57.08 15.45
CA GLU A 654 -16.06 58.10 16.16
C GLU A 654 -15.62 59.49 15.69
N ALA A 655 -15.99 59.85 14.46
CA ALA A 655 -16.03 61.23 13.99
C ALA A 655 -17.04 61.34 12.85
N GLU A 656 -18.11 62.09 13.12
CA GLU A 656 -19.09 62.72 12.23
C GLU A 656 -19.30 62.18 10.81
N ALA A 657 -20.57 61.90 10.52
CA ALA A 657 -21.10 61.72 9.18
C ALA A 657 -20.56 62.76 8.19
N ASN A 658 -19.64 62.34 7.32
CA ASN A 658 -19.36 62.99 6.06
C ASN A 658 -19.71 62.02 4.93
N LEU A 659 -20.79 62.37 4.21
CA LEU A 659 -20.88 62.21 2.76
C LEU A 659 -19.51 62.43 2.15
N ILE A 660 -19.08 61.55 1.23
CA ILE A 660 -18.01 61.77 0.24
C ILE A 660 -16.84 62.57 0.84
N ASP A 661 -15.71 61.92 1.12
CA ASP A 661 -14.45 62.63 1.30
C ASP A 661 -14.15 63.44 0.02
N VAL A 662 -14.70 64.65 -0.04
CA VAL A 662 -14.11 65.80 -0.72
C VAL A 662 -12.88 66.07 0.13
N VAL A 663 -11.85 65.28 -0.09
CA VAL A 663 -10.52 65.66 0.35
C VAL A 663 -10.25 66.96 -0.37
N ASN A 664 -10.31 68.06 0.38
CA ASN A 664 -9.87 69.36 -0.10
C ASN A 664 -8.35 69.24 -0.27
N LEU A 665 -7.92 68.83 -1.46
CA LEU A 665 -6.53 68.91 -1.88
C LEU A 665 -6.37 70.23 -2.61
N ASP A 666 -5.89 71.23 -1.86
CA ASP A 666 -5.24 72.39 -2.45
C ASP A 666 -3.98 71.92 -3.19
N GLY A 667 -4.17 71.48 -4.44
CA GLY A 667 -3.11 71.05 -5.36
C GLY A 667 -3.68 70.24 -6.53
N PRO A 668 -3.13 70.37 -7.75
CA PRO A 668 -3.58 69.57 -8.88
C PRO A 668 -3.34 68.08 -8.58
N GLN A 669 -4.41 67.29 -8.40
CA GLN A 669 -4.28 65.83 -8.37
C GLN A 669 -3.79 65.36 -9.74
N VAL A 670 -2.52 64.99 -9.82
CA VAL A 670 -1.95 64.37 -11.01
C VAL A 670 -2.45 62.92 -11.05
N VAL A 671 -3.52 62.69 -11.81
CA VAL A 671 -3.95 61.33 -12.16
C VAL A 671 -2.90 60.77 -13.12
N PHE A 672 -2.16 59.75 -12.68
CA PHE A 672 -1.16 59.11 -13.52
C PHE A 672 -1.88 58.19 -14.51
N LYS A 673 -1.86 58.55 -15.79
CA LYS A 673 -2.31 57.65 -16.86
C LYS A 673 -1.27 56.55 -17.02
N THR A 674 -1.68 55.31 -16.74
CA THR A 674 -0.91 54.11 -17.12
C THR A 674 -1.47 53.58 -18.45
N PRO A 675 -0.75 52.69 -19.15
CA PRO A 675 -1.21 52.13 -20.43
C PRO A 675 -2.53 51.34 -20.37
N LEU A 676 -3.01 50.97 -19.17
CA LEU A 676 -4.21 50.12 -18.99
C LEU A 676 -5.31 50.77 -18.14
N ALA A 677 -4.97 51.74 -17.29
CA ALA A 677 -5.93 52.42 -16.43
C ALA A 677 -5.37 53.74 -15.87
N SER A 678 -6.23 54.56 -15.28
CA SER A 678 -5.78 55.71 -14.49
C SER A 678 -5.44 55.26 -13.07
N CYS A 679 -4.34 55.77 -12.48
CA CYS A 679 -3.90 55.38 -11.13
C CYS A 679 -3.96 56.56 -10.17
N ARG A 680 -4.56 56.32 -8.99
CA ARG A 680 -4.65 57.30 -7.89
C ARG A 680 -3.28 57.60 -7.27
N ASN A 681 -2.40 56.61 -7.15
CA ASN A 681 -1.05 56.80 -6.60
C ASN A 681 -0.08 55.67 -7.04
N ILE A 682 0.83 55.99 -7.97
CA ILE A 682 1.83 55.03 -8.47
C ILE A 682 2.94 54.70 -7.45
N PHE A 683 3.12 55.53 -6.42
CA PHE A 683 4.19 55.38 -5.42
C PHE A 683 3.73 54.65 -4.15
N ASN A 684 2.45 54.29 -4.05
CA ASN A 684 1.90 53.52 -2.93
C ASN A 684 1.05 52.35 -3.43
N PRO A 685 1.66 51.30 -4.01
CA PRO A 685 0.91 50.13 -4.46
C PRO A 685 0.39 49.30 -3.28
N PRO A 686 -0.61 48.41 -3.47
CA PRO A 686 -1.15 47.56 -2.40
C PRO A 686 -0.10 46.64 -1.75
N GLU A 687 -0.39 46.16 -0.54
CA GLU A 687 0.54 45.34 0.26
C GLU A 687 1.01 44.06 -0.45
N PHE A 688 0.19 43.46 -1.31
CA PHE A 688 0.60 42.29 -2.09
C PHE A 688 1.73 42.61 -3.10
N ILE A 689 1.78 43.84 -3.63
CA ILE A 689 2.86 44.30 -4.52
C ILE A 689 4.12 44.64 -3.72
N LYS A 690 3.98 45.25 -2.53
CA LYS A 690 5.11 45.56 -1.65
C LYS A 690 5.86 44.32 -1.16
N LYS A 691 5.17 43.17 -1.11
CA LYS A 691 5.72 41.86 -0.74
C LYS A 691 6.49 41.16 -1.87
N LEU A 692 6.42 41.65 -3.12
CA LEU A 692 7.15 41.07 -4.24
C LEU A 692 8.65 41.40 -4.16
N SER A 693 9.49 40.44 -4.55
CA SER A 693 10.96 40.61 -4.55
C SER A 693 11.45 41.70 -5.51
N SER A 694 10.63 42.08 -6.50
CA SER A 694 10.90 43.13 -7.47
C SER A 694 10.54 44.54 -7.00
N TYR A 695 9.92 44.69 -5.83
CA TYR A 695 9.50 46.00 -5.32
C TYR A 695 10.65 46.73 -4.61
N VAL A 696 10.93 47.95 -5.06
CA VAL A 696 11.86 48.87 -4.40
C VAL A 696 11.06 50.00 -3.73
N PRO A 697 11.16 50.18 -2.40
CA PRO A 697 10.46 51.25 -1.70
C PRO A 697 10.76 52.64 -2.31
N GLY A 698 9.71 53.37 -2.69
CA GLY A 698 9.82 54.71 -3.30
C GLY A 698 9.91 54.74 -4.83
N SER A 699 9.95 53.57 -5.50
CA SER A 699 9.84 53.47 -6.96
C SER A 699 8.38 53.47 -7.44
N PRO A 700 8.08 54.01 -8.64
CA PRO A 700 6.74 53.92 -9.21
C PRO A 700 6.41 52.48 -9.60
N CYS A 701 5.16 52.07 -9.40
CA CYS A 701 4.68 50.74 -9.78
C CYS A 701 4.85 50.49 -11.29
N ALA A 702 5.49 49.37 -11.63
CA ALA A 702 5.72 48.93 -13.01
C ALA A 702 4.84 47.73 -13.43
N LEU A 703 4.09 47.13 -12.50
CA LEU A 703 3.30 45.91 -12.73
C LEU A 703 1.91 46.24 -13.30
N TYR A 704 1.88 46.73 -14.54
CA TYR A 704 0.65 47.21 -15.18
C TYR A 704 -0.36 46.09 -15.47
N ASN A 705 0.10 44.86 -15.67
CA ASN A 705 -0.74 43.68 -15.90
C ASN A 705 -1.65 43.30 -14.71
N MET A 706 -1.36 43.83 -13.52
CA MET A 706 -2.16 43.62 -12.30
C MET A 706 -3.01 44.84 -11.93
N CYS A 707 -3.06 45.88 -12.78
CA CYS A 707 -3.76 47.13 -12.49
C CYS A 707 -5.27 46.94 -12.29
N LEU A 708 -5.93 46.04 -13.03
CA LEU A 708 -7.38 45.86 -12.92
C LEU A 708 -7.84 45.29 -11.57
N GLY A 709 -6.96 44.58 -10.86
CA GLY A 709 -7.22 44.09 -9.50
C GLY A 709 -6.70 45.00 -8.39
N CYS A 710 -6.21 46.19 -8.71
CA CYS A 710 -5.56 47.10 -7.75
C CYS A 710 -6.55 48.11 -7.16
N GLU A 711 -6.51 48.33 -5.85
CA GLU A 711 -7.37 49.30 -5.14
C GLU A 711 -7.16 50.76 -5.58
N ASN A 712 -5.99 51.08 -6.16
CA ASN A 712 -5.68 52.42 -6.64
C ASN A 712 -6.13 52.68 -8.09
N VAL A 713 -6.79 51.71 -8.73
CA VAL A 713 -7.24 51.83 -10.12
C VAL A 713 -8.47 52.72 -10.22
N LEU A 714 -8.46 53.62 -11.20
CA LEU A 714 -9.58 54.49 -11.56
C LEU A 714 -9.92 54.20 -13.02
N LEU A 715 -11.12 53.66 -13.24
CA LEU A 715 -11.63 53.37 -14.58
C LEU A 715 -12.60 54.48 -14.99
N THR A 716 -12.38 55.05 -16.17
CA THR A 716 -13.26 56.08 -16.76
C THR A 716 -13.69 55.65 -18.15
N ALA A 717 -14.73 56.28 -18.71
CA ALA A 717 -15.19 56.01 -20.07
C ALA A 717 -14.07 56.13 -21.12
N SER A 718 -13.06 56.98 -20.88
CA SER A 718 -11.90 57.13 -21.77
C SER A 718 -10.97 55.90 -21.81
N ASN A 719 -11.07 54.98 -20.85
CA ASN A 719 -10.27 53.76 -20.79
C ASN A 719 -10.97 52.56 -21.47
N LEU A 720 -12.27 52.66 -21.77
CA LEU A 720 -13.03 51.57 -22.39
C LEU A 720 -12.43 51.05 -23.71
N PRO A 721 -11.92 51.90 -24.63
CA PRO A 721 -11.29 51.42 -25.86
C PRO A 721 -10.08 50.51 -25.61
N GLU A 722 -9.26 50.84 -24.61
CA GLU A 722 -8.06 50.08 -24.23
C GLU A 722 -8.45 48.74 -23.57
N LEU A 723 -9.51 48.73 -22.75
CA LEU A 723 -10.02 47.53 -22.09
C LEU A 723 -10.65 46.53 -23.07
N PHE A 724 -11.42 47.01 -24.06
CA PHE A 724 -11.98 46.16 -25.13
C PHE A 724 -10.88 45.61 -26.05
N ALA A 725 -9.84 46.39 -26.35
CA ALA A 725 -8.67 45.92 -27.09
C ALA A 725 -7.91 44.82 -26.32
N MET A 726 -7.75 44.98 -25.00
CA MET A 726 -7.14 43.98 -24.12
C MET A 726 -7.95 42.68 -24.05
N GLU A 727 -9.28 42.76 -23.98
CA GLU A 727 -10.17 41.59 -24.05
C GLU A 727 -9.97 40.82 -25.36
N ARG A 728 -9.99 41.53 -26.49
CA ARG A 728 -9.74 40.96 -27.83
C ARG A 728 -8.40 40.23 -27.89
N ASP A 729 -7.34 40.88 -27.42
CA ASP A 729 -5.99 40.33 -27.50
C ASP A 729 -5.83 39.09 -26.59
N TYR A 730 -6.42 39.09 -25.40
CA TYR A 730 -6.42 37.91 -24.53
C TYR A 730 -7.26 36.75 -25.05
N LEU A 731 -8.41 37.02 -25.69
CA LEU A 731 -9.19 35.99 -26.37
C LEU A 731 -8.41 35.39 -27.55
N THR A 732 -7.69 36.22 -28.31
CA THR A 732 -6.83 35.77 -29.41
C THR A 732 -5.64 34.94 -28.90
N LEU A 733 -5.01 35.36 -27.79
CA LEU A 733 -3.93 34.63 -27.11
C LEU A 733 -4.39 33.26 -26.59
N LYS A 734 -5.62 33.18 -26.06
CA LYS A 734 -6.25 31.94 -25.61
C LYS A 734 -6.48 30.94 -26.75
N GLU A 735 -6.73 31.42 -27.96
CA GLU A 735 -6.98 30.58 -29.14
C GLU A 735 -5.69 30.18 -29.87
N SER A 736 -4.68 31.04 -29.90
CA SER A 736 -3.50 30.91 -30.77
C SER A 736 -2.20 30.46 -30.08
N SER A 737 -2.10 30.51 -28.75
CA SER A 737 -0.85 30.29 -28.01
C SER A 737 -0.94 29.27 -26.88
N ARG A 738 0.19 28.61 -26.57
CA ARG A 738 0.38 27.73 -25.39
C ARG A 738 0.58 28.51 -24.08
N ILE A 739 0.45 29.84 -24.11
CA ILE A 739 0.58 30.71 -22.92
C ILE A 739 -0.40 30.32 -21.81
N MET A 740 -1.57 29.78 -22.16
CA MET A 740 -2.56 29.28 -21.20
C MET A 740 -2.04 28.11 -20.33
N ASP A 741 -1.04 27.38 -20.82
CA ASP A 741 -0.42 26.25 -20.13
C ASP A 741 0.75 26.69 -19.22
N THR A 742 1.07 27.98 -19.20
CA THR A 742 2.09 28.58 -18.32
C THR A 742 1.45 29.21 -17.08
N PRO A 743 2.21 29.50 -16.01
CA PRO A 743 1.71 30.27 -14.87
C PRO A 743 1.08 31.62 -15.26
N TYR A 744 1.46 32.20 -16.42
CA TYR A 744 0.88 33.43 -16.94
C TYR A 744 -0.56 33.26 -17.43
N GLY A 745 -0.96 32.04 -17.84
CA GLY A 745 -2.34 31.70 -18.18
C GLY A 745 -3.32 31.88 -17.01
N ARG A 746 -2.83 31.95 -15.77
CA ARG A 746 -3.63 32.34 -14.60
C ARG A 746 -3.99 33.83 -14.66
N VAL A 747 -3.00 34.70 -14.86
CA VAL A 747 -3.18 36.17 -14.94
C VAL A 747 -4.13 36.55 -16.08
N VAL A 748 -4.00 35.88 -17.23
CA VAL A 748 -4.91 36.09 -18.38
C VAL A 748 -6.35 35.73 -18.02
N ARG A 749 -6.58 34.62 -17.30
CA ARG A 749 -7.93 34.21 -16.87
C ARG A 749 -8.54 35.16 -15.84
N GLU A 750 -7.74 35.58 -14.86
CA GLU A 750 -8.16 36.53 -13.83
C GLU A 750 -8.53 37.88 -14.46
N ASN A 751 -7.70 38.41 -15.37
CA ASN A 751 -8.01 39.64 -16.09
C ASN A 751 -9.23 39.52 -17.00
N LEU A 752 -9.42 38.40 -17.71
CA LEU A 752 -10.64 38.17 -18.51
C LEU A 752 -11.90 38.14 -17.65
N ALA A 753 -11.84 37.58 -16.43
CA ALA A 753 -12.97 37.58 -15.51
C ALA A 753 -13.30 38.99 -14.97
N LEU A 754 -12.27 39.80 -14.68
CA LEU A 754 -12.46 41.20 -14.30
C LEU A 754 -13.02 42.04 -15.44
N LEU A 755 -12.50 41.86 -16.66
CA LEU A 755 -12.99 42.52 -17.87
C LEU A 755 -14.46 42.14 -18.16
N ASP A 756 -14.85 40.89 -17.93
CA ASP A 756 -16.24 40.45 -18.14
C ASP A 756 -17.23 41.21 -17.21
N GLY A 757 -16.82 41.46 -15.97
CA GLY A 757 -17.57 42.28 -15.03
C GLY A 757 -17.64 43.76 -15.43
N ILE A 758 -16.58 44.30 -16.02
CA ILE A 758 -16.47 45.73 -16.38
C ILE A 758 -17.13 46.04 -17.73
N LEU A 759 -17.12 45.13 -18.69
CA LEU A 759 -17.47 45.41 -20.10
C LEU A 759 -18.82 44.83 -20.54
N HIS A 760 -19.38 43.84 -19.80
CA HIS A 760 -20.62 43.16 -20.20
C HIS A 760 -21.75 43.35 -19.18
N SER A 761 -22.57 42.32 -18.98
CA SER A 761 -23.91 42.39 -18.34
C SER A 761 -23.98 42.95 -16.91
N LYS A 762 -22.84 43.15 -16.24
CA LYS A 762 -22.74 43.69 -14.87
C LYS A 762 -21.96 45.01 -14.80
N SER A 763 -21.73 45.65 -15.95
CA SER A 763 -20.98 46.90 -16.04
C SER A 763 -21.71 48.08 -15.37
N ASP A 764 -20.95 48.94 -14.71
CA ASP A 764 -21.41 50.24 -14.19
C ASP A 764 -21.44 51.35 -15.28
N PHE A 765 -20.93 51.06 -16.48
CA PHE A 765 -20.94 52.00 -17.61
C PHE A 765 -22.26 51.92 -18.38
N THR A 766 -22.67 53.04 -18.98
CA THR A 766 -23.89 53.08 -19.79
C THR A 766 -23.69 52.29 -21.09
N SER A 767 -24.78 51.76 -21.63
CA SER A 767 -24.76 51.03 -22.92
C SER A 767 -24.17 51.87 -24.07
N GLU A 768 -24.40 53.18 -24.07
CA GLU A 768 -23.86 54.08 -25.10
C GLU A 768 -22.34 54.22 -24.99
N GLU A 769 -21.81 54.31 -23.76
CA GLU A 769 -20.36 54.36 -23.51
C GLU A 769 -19.66 53.05 -23.86
N LEU A 770 -20.30 51.91 -23.58
CA LEU A 770 -19.78 50.59 -23.91
C LEU A 770 -19.74 50.36 -25.43
N ASP A 771 -20.79 50.76 -26.15
CA ASP A 771 -20.84 50.63 -27.61
C ASP A 771 -19.80 51.53 -28.30
N GLU A 772 -19.63 52.78 -27.82
CA GLU A 772 -18.61 53.68 -28.33
C GLU A 772 -17.19 53.20 -27.99
N GLY A 773 -16.97 52.71 -26.77
CA GLY A 773 -15.71 52.11 -26.35
C GLY A 773 -15.32 50.90 -27.21
N ARG A 774 -16.28 50.01 -27.47
CA ARG A 774 -16.09 48.84 -28.35
C ARG A 774 -15.73 49.26 -29.76
N ARG A 775 -16.42 50.25 -30.33
CA ARG A 775 -16.12 50.77 -31.67
C ARG A 775 -14.71 51.37 -31.76
N LEU A 776 -14.30 52.14 -30.75
CA LEU A 776 -12.98 52.78 -30.72
C LEU A 776 -11.84 51.78 -30.49
N SER A 777 -12.10 50.64 -29.85
CA SER A 777 -11.10 49.60 -29.59
C SER A 777 -10.52 48.96 -30.86
N GLU A 778 -11.24 49.00 -31.98
CA GLU A 778 -10.76 48.52 -33.29
C GLU A 778 -9.53 49.28 -33.78
N PHE A 779 -9.34 50.52 -33.30
CA PHE A 779 -8.23 51.40 -33.67
C PHE A 779 -7.15 51.50 -32.58
N VAL A 780 -7.23 50.68 -31.52
CA VAL A 780 -6.28 50.65 -30.42
C VAL A 780 -5.43 49.39 -30.50
N ASP A 781 -4.12 49.59 -30.61
CA ASP A 781 -3.12 48.54 -30.43
C ASP A 781 -2.70 48.48 -28.96
N THR A 782 -3.07 47.40 -28.29
CA THR A 782 -2.63 47.13 -26.93
C THR A 782 -1.23 46.51 -26.97
N THR A 783 -0.23 47.24 -26.49
CA THR A 783 1.04 46.64 -26.10
C THR A 783 0.82 45.83 -24.83
N VAL A 784 0.33 44.59 -24.95
CA VAL A 784 0.44 43.60 -23.88
C VAL A 784 1.94 43.32 -23.73
N LEU A 785 2.63 44.18 -22.98
CA LEU A 785 4.03 44.03 -22.62
C LEU A 785 4.12 42.76 -21.78
N VAL A 786 4.64 41.71 -22.41
CA VAL A 786 5.10 40.52 -21.71
C VAL A 786 6.38 40.92 -20.99
N ASP A 787 6.27 41.42 -19.77
CA ASP A 787 7.43 41.63 -18.91
C ASP A 787 8.16 40.28 -18.76
N GLY A 788 9.31 40.16 -19.43
CA GLY A 788 10.18 38.99 -19.41
C GLY A 788 10.21 38.12 -20.66
N VAL A 789 9.41 38.39 -21.69
CA VAL A 789 9.55 37.72 -23.00
C VAL A 789 9.55 38.78 -24.10
N ALA A 790 10.73 39.33 -24.37
CA ALA A 790 11.03 39.71 -25.74
C ALA A 790 11.04 38.42 -26.57
N MET A 791 10.39 38.42 -27.74
CA MET A 791 10.75 37.43 -28.77
C MET A 791 12.22 37.58 -29.14
#